data_AF-A0A0C2Z3M1-F1
#
_entry.id   AF-A0A0C2Z3M1-F1
#
_cell.length_a   1.000
_cell.length_b   1.000
_cell.length_c   1.000
_cell.angle_alpha   90.00
_cell.angle_beta   90.00
_cell.angle_gamma   90.00
#
_symmetry.space_group_name_H-M   'P 1'
#
loop_
_entity.id
_entity.type
_entity.pdbx_description
1 polymer ?
#
loop_
_entity_poly.entity_id
_entity_poly.type
_entity_poly.pdbx_seq_one_letter_code
_entity_poly.pdbx_strand_id
1 'polypeptide(L)'
;MQNFIPRKYKNNTTHQIVSFDEVVQNSRISIILGEPASGKTTQLKEYNDKHTNVELIELIALEKDDEIEDNIKVVLLDSIDEAITDENSKKLNKKLSQFIKQYQDKKFIITCRYLEWKNIFEEELKKIDNTLAIYSIEKLSDEDINELLEQNQVNQDDFWEFVQINYLDNLLENIMIVLHLIQEFKSQYHDETDINYTKIYDNIIKKHITTVGKDREEKEELKKLDTPKRLLIASSLATYLTLNSKLEIDENFASLSDELYKIDNHPIAPKELELMVDTTLFKHNSFFHKSIQEYLAAYFIASKELDTQTIKKIFAHPLGFYEEFEEIVIYLTNMQSNLFDEFVAFNPMIFRRHPNLSRERQEKLLEAMLNTLKHHQHRAWGKWEYLRDSTLLKFNLIEEDIISIIQKSIDISQVNHAEFTYLVNILNQHYSIGLEDITFEILEHIKEDKEECIRYITHIDNIEYNKRLIEFINDNKLTNKTINFTYFKIFETLHNQVEFEKLLILIRYYGNNFLTSIAQTISIVNADNIALWAIDVIEHLDGNFENSDEINFMIYTFLKNYKNMNNKESIVGIFEFLKNDYHRLSYHFNSPFEKPNYQLEFDDIKDKFWEYYFRENNSFLLLDSMIKSFYTIALYDVEKLFTLYSIEGHVNKYSVINIFLKIDNFDNRLMLNSEYQKYIEQQTTHDQKSLKRQDESQKKYEKNEKEQEEKYQQILHNLQTSDNIFDFYNFVVKYRYRLDGLGDRQIHFMALIQNEFSNDELYLEIKNNTLQENKIYSICYIFAYFFDTITKDWIDKIIQTEDEYEKLFWHLIGIRNQMTINNFVYISQKFIPKLLKLAVESFLKNNSCVYNLVELFEKMNMMSLEYQQQLIIAIKTLEIKTLANMDLVYIERVLNLLVLDKESYSVIQSLCNLHDKNNKYYLQTLMDIDANRVFKEYQGSIKSNLLISAIYRHSDDTNILKSLNNETIEFILLEYYDNYEAQYVEEKGNGYFHDDTIEDRMNRLIVKTLIPLLHIDTRYMDLLQKLQHTPNKKLQIQIKYQLQQAYNLKIKNREFGNSYYKEILDKGILPINSTKDLFELVGDIFDTDIRNWVEQEGFYRHINELAKKEKNVEAEKFIQTSIKSEIEKNLYKRKYEENDFIVKREEELLDAKKLDFTIFYSHIGSIAIELKLSHNSEAMPTRKEAQEYINKLNQYVQGSQSDFGLFVIFNTQQSKEQFEELIKELKELYVKEQHIQVIGLNCMI
;
A
#
# COMPACT_ATOMS: atom_id res chain seq x y z
N MET A 1 37.38 -4.53 23.80
CA MET A 1 37.33 -3.04 23.78
C MET A 1 37.27 -2.53 25.22
N GLN A 2 38.02 -1.50 25.63
CA GLN A 2 38.03 -1.05 27.04
C GLN A 2 36.78 -0.24 27.47
N ASN A 3 35.94 0.21 26.52
CA ASN A 3 34.81 1.12 26.77
C ASN A 3 33.49 0.62 26.12
N PHE A 4 33.18 -0.68 26.22
CA PHE A 4 31.93 -1.23 25.68
C PHE A 4 30.79 -1.13 26.70
N ILE A 5 29.63 -0.62 26.28
CA ILE A 5 28.38 -0.68 27.06
C ILE A 5 27.36 -1.55 26.34
N PRO A 6 26.79 -2.57 27.04
CA PRO A 6 25.66 -3.34 26.53
C PRO A 6 24.47 -2.44 26.20
N ARG A 7 23.96 -2.54 24.98
CA ARG A 7 22.82 -1.75 24.55
C ARG A 7 21.50 -2.40 24.95
N LYS A 8 20.48 -1.56 25.19
CA LYS A 8 19.09 -1.96 25.40
C LYS A 8 18.30 -1.75 24.10
N TYR A 9 17.28 -2.57 23.91
CA TYR A 9 16.50 -2.63 22.68
C TYR A 9 15.01 -2.61 22.98
N LYS A 10 14.27 -1.66 22.42
CA LYS A 10 12.81 -1.62 22.53
C LYS A 10 12.19 -2.37 21.36
N ASN A 11 11.37 -3.37 21.65
CA ASN A 11 10.59 -4.07 20.63
C ASN A 11 9.52 -3.11 20.07
N ASN A 12 9.49 -2.92 18.76
CA ASN A 12 8.59 -1.96 18.13
C ASN A 12 7.11 -2.37 18.18
N THR A 13 6.82 -3.66 18.41
CA THR A 13 5.45 -4.19 18.50
C THR A 13 4.96 -4.27 19.95
N THR A 14 5.79 -4.79 20.86
CA THR A 14 5.39 -5.00 22.27
C THR A 14 5.79 -3.85 23.19
N HIS A 15 6.63 -2.93 22.71
CA HIS A 15 7.25 -1.84 23.49
C HIS A 15 8.08 -2.30 24.70
N GLN A 16 8.34 -3.61 24.82
CA GLN A 16 9.20 -4.16 25.86
C GLN A 16 10.67 -3.84 25.57
N ILE A 17 11.39 -3.39 26.60
CA ILE A 17 12.84 -3.20 26.55
C ILE A 17 13.52 -4.53 26.89
N VAL A 18 14.44 -4.96 26.04
CA VAL A 18 15.16 -6.24 26.14
C VAL A 18 16.67 -6.04 25.94
N SER A 19 17.45 -7.02 26.39
CA SER A 19 18.89 -7.14 26.15
C SER A 19 19.20 -7.71 24.75
N PHE A 20 20.45 -7.59 24.30
CA PHE A 20 20.87 -8.19 23.02
C PHE A 20 20.74 -9.72 23.01
N ASP A 21 21.00 -10.39 24.14
CA ASP A 21 20.84 -11.84 24.26
C ASP A 21 19.38 -12.26 24.05
N GLU A 22 18.44 -11.49 24.57
CA GLU A 22 17.01 -11.70 24.34
C GLU A 22 16.62 -11.43 22.88
N VAL A 23 17.19 -10.40 22.23
CA VAL A 23 16.99 -10.17 20.78
C VAL A 23 17.39 -11.41 19.99
N VAL A 24 18.55 -12.02 20.28
CA VAL A 24 19.01 -13.26 19.64
C VAL A 24 18.10 -14.45 19.93
N GLN A 25 17.43 -14.49 21.08
CA GLN A 25 16.58 -15.61 21.48
C GLN A 25 15.15 -15.54 20.92
N ASN A 26 14.56 -14.35 20.85
CA ASN A 26 13.13 -14.14 20.66
C ASN A 26 12.58 -14.53 19.29
N SER A 27 13.36 -14.38 18.21
CA SER A 27 12.91 -14.72 16.85
C SER A 27 14.01 -15.39 16.03
N ARG A 28 13.65 -15.96 14.88
CA ARG A 28 14.65 -16.45 13.91
C ARG A 28 15.24 -15.28 13.12
N ILE A 29 14.44 -14.33 12.69
CA ILE A 29 14.90 -13.08 12.07
C ILE A 29 14.59 -11.91 13.00
N SER A 30 15.63 -11.17 13.38
CA SER A 30 15.55 -9.97 14.21
C SER A 30 16.18 -8.79 13.49
N ILE A 31 15.48 -7.66 13.47
CA ILE A 31 15.94 -6.42 12.86
C ILE A 31 16.25 -5.41 13.97
N ILE A 32 17.42 -4.78 13.92
CA ILE A 32 17.85 -3.74 14.85
C ILE A 32 17.98 -2.43 14.09
N LEU A 33 17.09 -1.50 14.41
CA LEU A 33 17.04 -0.15 13.87
C LEU A 33 17.75 0.83 14.81
N GLY A 34 18.42 1.84 14.24
CA GLY A 34 18.99 2.92 15.05
C GLY A 34 19.71 3.97 14.22
N GLU A 35 19.87 5.17 14.78
CA GLU A 35 20.56 6.29 14.12
C GLU A 35 22.03 5.99 13.79
N PRO A 36 22.67 6.74 12.87
CA PRO A 36 24.12 6.65 12.63
C PRO A 36 24.90 6.80 13.95
N ALA A 37 25.96 6.00 14.12
CA ALA A 37 26.74 5.96 15.36
C ALA A 37 25.92 5.71 16.65
N SER A 38 24.81 4.96 16.58
CA SER A 38 24.08 4.48 17.79
C SER A 38 24.77 3.29 18.49
N GLY A 39 25.79 2.68 17.88
CA GLY A 39 26.53 1.55 18.46
C GLY A 39 26.13 0.16 17.95
N LYS A 40 25.30 0.07 16.89
CA LYS A 40 24.86 -1.20 16.26
C LYS A 40 26.03 -2.13 15.92
N THR A 41 26.96 -1.69 15.08
CA THR A 41 28.15 -2.45 14.67
C THR A 41 29.02 -2.87 15.86
N THR A 42 29.19 -1.99 16.85
CA THR A 42 29.98 -2.29 18.06
C THR A 42 29.34 -3.42 18.87
N GLN A 43 28.01 -3.40 19.03
CA GLN A 43 27.29 -4.49 19.68
C GLN A 43 27.46 -5.81 18.92
N LEU A 44 27.31 -5.80 17.58
CA LEU A 44 27.46 -7.02 16.78
C LEU A 44 28.87 -7.62 16.92
N LYS A 45 29.91 -6.78 16.84
CA LYS A 45 31.31 -7.21 17.02
C LYS A 45 31.57 -7.80 18.40
N GLU A 46 31.12 -7.13 19.45
CA GLU A 46 31.29 -7.63 20.81
C GLU A 46 30.57 -8.97 21.02
N TYR A 47 29.40 -9.17 20.41
CA TYR A 47 28.69 -10.44 20.48
C TYR A 47 29.42 -11.55 19.71
N ASN A 48 29.91 -11.25 18.51
CA ASN A 48 30.71 -12.15 17.69
C ASN A 48 32.00 -12.58 18.41
N ASP A 49 32.72 -11.63 19.02
CA ASP A 49 33.98 -11.90 19.74
C ASP A 49 33.76 -12.79 20.99
N LYS A 50 32.55 -12.77 21.58
CA LYS A 50 32.18 -13.57 22.76
C LYS A 50 31.68 -14.98 22.43
N HIS A 51 31.31 -15.27 21.19
CA HIS A 51 30.62 -16.51 20.82
C HIS A 51 31.25 -17.18 19.60
N THR A 52 31.64 -18.45 19.75
CA THR A 52 32.31 -19.21 18.67
C THR A 52 31.37 -19.78 17.61
N ASN A 53 30.05 -19.67 17.80
CA ASN A 53 29.01 -20.20 16.91
C ASN A 53 28.23 -19.08 16.21
N VAL A 54 28.89 -17.94 16.03
CA VAL A 54 28.34 -16.71 15.47
C VAL A 54 29.28 -16.24 14.37
N GLU A 55 28.71 -15.72 13.30
CA GLU A 55 29.46 -15.14 12.19
C GLU A 55 28.92 -13.74 11.89
N LEU A 56 29.81 -12.77 11.74
CA LEU A 56 29.49 -11.39 11.35
C LEU A 56 29.84 -11.18 9.87
N ILE A 57 28.85 -10.80 9.07
CA ILE A 57 28.97 -10.53 7.64
C ILE A 57 28.54 -9.08 7.38
N GLU A 58 29.40 -8.32 6.71
CA GLU A 58 29.06 -6.97 6.20
C GLU A 58 28.23 -7.13 4.91
N LEU A 59 27.01 -6.58 4.88
CA LEU A 59 26.02 -6.95 3.86
C LEU A 59 26.39 -6.52 2.44
N ILE A 60 27.25 -5.52 2.31
CA ILE A 60 27.84 -5.07 1.03
C ILE A 60 28.68 -6.18 0.40
N ALA A 61 29.38 -6.95 1.22
CA ALA A 61 30.27 -8.03 0.79
C ALA A 61 29.53 -9.34 0.54
N LEU A 62 28.21 -9.40 0.76
CA LEU A 62 27.43 -10.62 0.61
C LEU A 62 27.52 -11.11 -0.85
N GLU A 63 28.16 -12.25 -1.12
CA GLU A 63 28.14 -12.88 -2.45
C GLU A 63 27.04 -13.95 -2.52
N LYS A 64 26.68 -14.35 -3.75
CA LYS A 64 25.60 -15.33 -3.96
C LYS A 64 25.99 -16.73 -3.47
N ASP A 65 27.29 -16.98 -3.32
CA ASP A 65 27.89 -18.28 -3.01
C ASP A 65 28.64 -18.27 -1.65
N ASP A 66 28.37 -17.30 -0.77
CA ASP A 66 28.95 -17.28 0.58
C ASP A 66 28.55 -18.56 1.35
N GLU A 67 29.54 -19.39 1.66
CA GLU A 67 29.38 -20.61 2.46
C GLU A 67 29.48 -20.26 3.95
N ILE A 68 28.36 -20.37 4.68
CA ILE A 68 28.35 -20.29 6.14
C ILE A 68 28.70 -21.67 6.70
N GLU A 69 29.68 -21.76 7.59
CA GLU A 69 30.08 -23.02 8.22
C GLU A 69 28.91 -23.65 9.02
N ASP A 70 28.80 -24.99 8.99
CA ASP A 70 27.71 -25.72 9.64
C ASP A 70 27.60 -25.48 11.17
N ASN A 71 28.74 -25.21 11.82
CA ASN A 71 28.85 -24.93 13.26
C ASN A 71 28.26 -23.57 13.68
N ILE A 72 28.10 -22.62 12.74
CA ILE A 72 27.49 -21.32 12.98
C ILE A 72 25.99 -21.51 13.23
N LYS A 73 25.44 -20.79 14.21
CA LYS A 73 24.01 -20.82 14.54
C LYS A 73 23.35 -19.45 14.40
N VAL A 74 24.11 -18.39 14.53
CA VAL A 74 23.63 -17.00 14.43
C VAL A 74 24.50 -16.28 13.41
N VAL A 75 23.85 -15.67 12.43
CA VAL A 75 24.47 -14.84 11.41
C VAL A 75 24.11 -13.39 11.72
N LEU A 76 25.11 -12.55 11.93
CA LEU A 76 24.98 -11.13 12.16
C LEU A 76 25.24 -10.43 10.82
N LEU A 77 24.28 -9.62 10.39
CA LEU A 77 24.24 -8.95 9.09
C LEU A 77 24.27 -7.44 9.34
N ASP A 78 25.40 -6.79 9.07
CA ASP A 78 25.58 -5.37 9.37
C ASP A 78 25.29 -4.45 8.16
N SER A 79 24.63 -3.31 8.42
CA SER A 79 24.44 -2.17 7.52
C SER A 79 23.70 -2.46 6.20
N ILE A 80 22.42 -2.87 6.27
CA ILE A 80 21.55 -2.91 5.06
C ILE A 80 21.53 -1.57 4.32
N ASP A 81 21.48 -0.46 5.05
CA ASP A 81 21.38 0.88 4.50
C ASP A 81 22.53 1.23 3.55
N GLU A 82 23.72 0.70 3.82
CA GLU A 82 24.90 0.90 2.98
C GLU A 82 24.88 -0.05 1.77
N ALA A 83 24.40 -1.28 1.90
CA ALA A 83 24.23 -2.17 0.75
C ALA A 83 23.18 -1.68 -0.28
N ILE A 84 22.25 -0.82 0.15
CA ILE A 84 21.25 -0.18 -0.73
C ILE A 84 21.89 0.87 -1.67
N THR A 85 23.07 1.42 -1.36
CA THR A 85 23.71 2.41 -2.25
C THR A 85 24.29 1.77 -3.51
N ASP A 86 24.70 0.51 -3.45
CA ASP A 86 25.31 -0.22 -4.57
C ASP A 86 24.30 -1.02 -5.42
N GLU A 87 23.16 -1.41 -4.85
CA GLU A 87 22.13 -2.19 -5.55
C GLU A 87 20.74 -1.57 -5.46
N ASN A 88 19.93 -1.70 -6.53
CA ASN A 88 18.50 -1.38 -6.43
C ASN A 88 17.89 -2.18 -5.27
N SER A 89 17.16 -1.49 -4.39
CA SER A 89 16.44 -2.08 -3.24
C SER A 89 15.76 -3.43 -3.54
N LYS A 90 15.13 -3.61 -4.72
CA LYS A 90 14.53 -4.91 -5.10
C LYS A 90 15.54 -6.03 -5.31
N LYS A 91 16.69 -5.71 -5.91
CA LYS A 91 17.77 -6.68 -6.17
C LYS A 91 18.40 -7.12 -4.86
N LEU A 92 18.73 -6.17 -3.98
CA LEU A 92 19.26 -6.44 -2.65
C LEU A 92 18.29 -7.27 -1.82
N ASN A 93 17.01 -6.88 -1.80
CA ASN A 93 15.99 -7.57 -1.03
C ASN A 93 15.78 -9.01 -1.53
N LYS A 94 15.86 -9.23 -2.85
CA LYS A 94 15.85 -10.58 -3.45
C LYS A 94 17.10 -11.38 -3.07
N LYS A 95 18.28 -10.76 -3.10
CA LYS A 95 19.57 -11.37 -2.73
C LYS A 95 19.58 -11.80 -1.26
N LEU A 96 19.22 -10.89 -0.36
CA LEU A 96 19.06 -11.13 1.08
C LEU A 96 18.04 -12.24 1.37
N SER A 97 16.87 -12.17 0.73
CA SER A 97 15.82 -13.20 0.87
C SER A 97 16.27 -14.58 0.38
N GLN A 98 17.07 -14.64 -0.70
CA GLN A 98 17.62 -15.89 -1.20
C GLN A 98 18.68 -16.46 -0.24
N PHE A 99 19.57 -15.61 0.26
CA PHE A 99 20.59 -15.99 1.23
C PHE A 99 19.97 -16.55 2.52
N ILE A 100 18.99 -15.85 3.12
CA ILE A 100 18.32 -16.31 4.33
C ILE A 100 17.53 -17.62 4.10
N LYS A 101 16.96 -17.81 2.89
CA LYS A 101 16.25 -19.04 2.52
C LYS A 101 17.18 -20.25 2.37
N GLN A 102 18.45 -20.05 2.03
CA GLN A 102 19.45 -21.11 1.92
C GLN A 102 19.78 -21.73 3.28
N TYR A 103 19.72 -20.92 4.35
CA TYR A 103 20.14 -21.30 5.69
C TYR A 103 18.97 -21.28 6.68
N GLN A 104 18.02 -22.21 6.52
CA GLN A 104 16.76 -22.20 7.28
C GLN A 104 16.90 -22.54 8.76
N ASP A 105 17.96 -23.24 9.13
CA ASP A 105 18.29 -23.66 10.49
C ASP A 105 19.02 -22.57 11.31
N LYS A 106 19.43 -21.47 10.66
CA LYS A 106 20.19 -20.38 11.29
C LYS A 106 19.29 -19.22 11.72
N LYS A 107 19.76 -18.49 12.74
CA LYS A 107 19.18 -17.21 13.16
C LYS A 107 19.89 -16.04 12.49
N PHE A 108 19.15 -14.97 12.21
CA PHE A 108 19.66 -13.77 11.54
C PHE A 108 19.38 -12.53 12.38
N ILE A 109 20.43 -11.79 12.71
CA ILE A 109 20.34 -10.44 13.28
C ILE A 109 20.77 -9.45 12.22
N ILE A 110 19.90 -8.53 11.85
CA ILE A 110 20.11 -7.59 10.76
C ILE A 110 20.10 -6.17 11.33
N THR A 111 21.09 -5.35 11.02
CA THR A 111 21.09 -3.93 11.40
C THR A 111 20.74 -3.03 10.20
N CYS A 112 20.04 -1.95 10.49
CA CYS A 112 19.71 -0.90 9.51
C CYS A 112 19.59 0.44 10.22
N ARG A 113 19.79 1.54 9.48
CA ARG A 113 19.32 2.86 9.96
C ARG A 113 17.78 2.91 9.95
N TYR A 114 17.23 3.72 10.86
CA TYR A 114 15.79 3.77 11.12
C TYR A 114 14.95 4.18 9.90
N LEU A 115 15.41 5.16 9.09
CA LEU A 115 14.62 5.68 7.95
C LEU A 115 14.89 4.95 6.63
N GLU A 116 15.94 4.15 6.59
CA GLU A 116 16.38 3.37 5.45
C GLU A 116 15.72 1.97 5.47
N TRP A 117 15.11 1.60 6.60
CA TRP A 117 14.22 0.45 6.71
C TRP A 117 12.89 0.71 5.99
N LYS A 118 12.70 0.05 4.85
CA LYS A 118 11.49 0.18 4.02
C LYS A 118 10.54 -0.99 4.24
N ASN A 119 9.24 -0.74 4.19
CA ASN A 119 8.18 -1.76 4.31
C ASN A 119 8.36 -2.97 3.37
N ILE A 120 8.95 -2.76 2.18
CA ILE A 120 9.23 -3.85 1.24
C ILE A 120 10.23 -4.90 1.81
N PHE A 121 11.18 -4.51 2.66
CA PHE A 121 12.09 -5.45 3.32
C PHE A 121 11.32 -6.30 4.34
N GLU A 122 10.49 -5.65 5.15
CA GLU A 122 9.68 -6.31 6.17
C GLU A 122 8.69 -7.31 5.55
N GLU A 123 7.98 -6.92 4.49
CA GLU A 123 7.00 -7.79 3.81
C GLU A 123 7.65 -9.04 3.21
N GLU A 124 8.83 -8.92 2.58
CA GLU A 124 9.52 -10.07 1.99
C GLU A 124 10.12 -11.00 3.05
N LEU A 125 10.70 -10.44 4.11
CA LEU A 125 11.26 -11.26 5.20
C LEU A 125 10.16 -11.93 6.03
N LYS A 126 8.99 -11.29 6.21
CA LYS A 126 7.82 -11.91 6.85
C LYS A 126 7.27 -13.10 6.07
N LYS A 127 7.49 -13.18 4.76
CA LYS A 127 7.17 -14.39 3.95
C LYS A 127 8.10 -15.56 4.26
N ILE A 128 9.28 -15.30 4.83
CA ILE A 128 10.27 -16.32 5.23
C ILE A 128 10.09 -16.71 6.69
N ASP A 129 9.85 -15.73 7.56
CA ASP A 129 9.65 -15.89 8.98
C ASP A 129 8.53 -14.97 9.47
N ASN A 130 7.36 -15.55 9.75
CA ASN A 130 6.22 -14.80 10.29
C ASN A 130 6.43 -14.35 11.75
N THR A 131 7.49 -14.81 12.42
CA THR A 131 7.89 -14.39 13.77
C THR A 131 8.95 -13.27 13.77
N LEU A 132 9.20 -12.65 12.61
CA LEU A 132 10.12 -11.53 12.48
C LEU A 132 9.84 -10.45 13.53
N ALA A 133 10.88 -10.05 14.26
CA ALA A 133 10.82 -9.04 15.30
C ALA A 133 11.69 -7.83 14.93
N ILE A 134 11.17 -6.63 15.16
CA ILE A 134 11.87 -5.37 14.89
C ILE A 134 12.11 -4.66 16.21
N TYR A 135 13.35 -4.26 16.44
CA TYR A 135 13.81 -3.59 17.63
C TYR A 135 14.43 -2.25 17.27
N SER A 136 14.22 -1.24 18.11
CA SER A 136 14.94 0.02 18.06
C SER A 136 15.98 0.05 19.17
N ILE A 137 17.21 0.46 18.85
CA ILE A 137 18.25 0.65 19.84
C ILE A 137 17.90 1.85 20.72
N GLU A 138 17.88 1.64 22.03
CA GLU A 138 17.61 2.72 22.99
C GLU A 138 18.82 3.64 23.12
N LYS A 139 18.56 4.90 23.50
CA LYS A 139 19.62 5.88 23.83
C LYS A 139 20.39 5.42 25.08
N LEU A 140 21.60 5.94 25.25
CA LEU A 140 22.30 5.76 26.53
C LEU A 140 21.52 6.52 27.60
N SER A 141 21.28 5.85 28.72
CA SER A 141 20.80 6.53 29.94
C SER A 141 21.93 7.30 30.59
N ASP A 142 21.58 8.26 31.45
CA ASP A 142 22.56 9.00 32.25
C ASP A 142 23.40 8.04 33.10
N GLU A 143 22.80 6.94 33.60
CA GLU A 143 23.54 5.88 34.29
C GLU A 143 24.56 5.18 33.39
N ASP A 144 24.21 4.87 32.15
CA ASP A 144 25.15 4.27 31.20
C ASP A 144 26.33 5.23 30.90
N ILE A 145 26.06 6.52 30.74
CA ILE A 145 27.10 7.54 30.52
C ILE A 145 27.98 7.66 31.77
N ASN A 146 27.39 7.67 32.97
CA ASN A 146 28.10 7.71 34.24
C ASN A 146 29.04 6.51 34.42
N GLU A 147 28.66 5.33 33.93
CA GLU A 147 29.54 4.16 33.89
C GLU A 147 30.75 4.38 32.97
N LEU A 148 30.56 4.98 31.77
CA LEU A 148 31.70 5.34 30.91
C LEU A 148 32.61 6.36 31.57
N LEU A 149 32.05 7.36 32.25
CA LEU A 149 32.81 8.38 32.96
C LEU A 149 33.69 7.74 34.04
N GLU A 150 33.13 6.82 34.83
CA GLU A 150 33.87 6.06 35.84
C GLU A 150 34.99 5.21 35.23
N GLN A 151 34.68 4.45 34.16
CA GLN A 151 35.67 3.64 33.42
C GLN A 151 36.84 4.48 32.89
N ASN A 152 36.59 5.74 32.50
CA ASN A 152 37.59 6.68 32.00
C ASN A 152 38.13 7.64 33.08
N GLN A 153 37.78 7.39 34.34
CA GLN A 153 38.20 8.15 35.53
C GLN A 153 37.82 9.66 35.47
N VAL A 154 36.74 10.01 34.79
CA VAL A 154 36.22 11.38 34.67
C VAL A 154 35.23 11.65 35.81
N ASN A 155 35.28 12.85 36.41
CA ASN A 155 34.30 13.25 37.43
C ASN A 155 32.94 13.49 36.77
N GLN A 156 31.89 12.89 37.32
CA GLN A 156 30.53 12.96 36.76
C GLN A 156 29.94 14.37 36.86
N ASP A 157 30.06 15.02 38.02
CA ASP A 157 29.50 16.35 38.26
C ASP A 157 30.12 17.38 37.32
N ASP A 158 31.46 17.37 37.18
CA ASP A 158 32.18 18.30 36.30
C ASP A 158 31.81 18.08 34.82
N PHE A 159 31.60 16.82 34.41
CA PHE A 159 31.22 16.51 33.03
C PHE A 159 29.80 16.98 32.70
N TRP A 160 28.84 16.72 33.59
CA TRP A 160 27.45 17.15 33.38
C TRP A 160 27.31 18.68 33.45
N GLU A 161 28.08 19.36 34.32
CA GLU A 161 28.18 20.82 34.30
C GLU A 161 28.72 21.33 32.95
N PHE A 162 29.77 20.72 32.41
CA PHE A 162 30.30 21.05 31.08
C PHE A 162 29.27 20.84 29.96
N VAL A 163 28.55 19.71 29.97
CA VAL A 163 27.48 19.42 29.00
C VAL A 163 26.41 20.50 29.05
N GLN A 164 25.97 20.87 30.27
CA GLN A 164 24.92 21.86 30.48
C GLN A 164 25.36 23.27 30.04
N ILE A 165 26.58 23.69 30.39
CA ILE A 165 27.13 25.01 30.01
C ILE A 165 27.22 25.14 28.48
N ASN A 166 27.55 24.06 27.79
CA ASN A 166 27.73 24.04 26.34
C ASN A 166 26.47 23.56 25.58
N TYR A 167 25.35 23.30 26.26
CA TYR A 167 24.09 22.82 25.67
C TYR A 167 24.24 21.56 24.81
N LEU A 168 25.03 20.59 25.29
CA LEU A 168 25.42 19.39 24.54
C LEU A 168 24.49 18.19 24.76
N ASP A 169 23.44 18.30 25.57
CA ASP A 169 22.59 17.18 26.01
C ASP A 169 22.09 16.32 24.84
N ASN A 170 21.58 16.96 23.78
CA ASN A 170 21.04 16.28 22.59
C ASN A 170 22.12 15.56 21.76
N LEU A 171 23.40 15.89 21.94
CA LEU A 171 24.50 15.22 21.24
C LEU A 171 24.95 13.93 21.93
N LEU A 172 24.55 13.73 23.18
CA LEU A 172 24.86 12.52 23.96
C LEU A 172 24.08 11.29 23.47
N GLU A 173 23.12 11.48 22.55
CA GLU A 173 22.43 10.37 21.86
C GLU A 173 23.37 9.57 20.95
N ASN A 174 24.47 10.18 20.51
CA ASN A 174 25.43 9.57 19.60
C ASN A 174 26.64 9.04 20.38
N ILE A 175 26.81 7.71 20.44
CA ILE A 175 27.87 7.09 21.26
C ILE A 175 29.28 7.47 20.80
N MET A 176 29.49 7.74 19.50
CA MET A 176 30.77 8.21 18.99
C MET A 176 31.11 9.58 19.58
N ILE A 177 30.11 10.47 19.68
CA ILE A 177 30.27 11.79 20.29
C ILE A 177 30.50 11.66 21.80
N VAL A 178 29.72 10.85 22.50
CA VAL A 178 29.91 10.59 23.94
C VAL A 178 31.33 10.11 24.22
N LEU A 179 31.79 9.07 23.52
CA LEU A 179 33.14 8.52 23.71
C LEU A 179 34.23 9.56 23.41
N HIS A 180 34.04 10.40 22.38
CA HIS A 180 34.98 11.46 22.07
C HIS A 180 35.01 12.55 23.15
N LEU A 181 33.84 13.02 23.60
CA LEU A 181 33.73 14.03 24.66
C LEU A 181 34.39 13.52 25.95
N ILE A 182 34.12 12.29 26.36
CA ILE A 182 34.73 11.69 27.57
C ILE A 182 36.25 11.61 27.45
N GLN A 183 36.77 11.21 26.29
CA GLN A 183 38.22 11.11 26.05
C GLN A 183 38.90 12.48 26.09
N GLU A 184 38.28 13.50 25.49
CA GLU A 184 38.88 14.83 25.36
C GLU A 184 38.53 15.78 26.52
N PHE A 185 37.60 15.40 27.39
CA PHE A 185 37.18 16.20 28.54
C PHE A 185 38.37 16.65 29.38
N LYS A 186 39.26 15.73 29.74
CA LYS A 186 40.44 16.00 30.58
C LYS A 186 41.57 16.73 29.85
N SER A 187 41.69 16.59 28.54
CA SER A 187 42.84 17.07 27.76
C SER A 187 42.60 18.43 27.11
N GLN A 188 41.36 18.72 26.70
CA GLN A 188 41.03 19.88 25.87
C GLN A 188 39.79 20.65 26.35
N TYR A 189 38.76 19.99 26.87
CA TYR A 189 37.45 20.64 27.02
C TYR A 189 37.10 21.13 28.43
N HIS A 190 37.80 20.68 29.47
CA HIS A 190 37.48 20.99 30.88
C HIS A 190 37.23 22.48 31.17
N ASP A 191 37.97 23.39 30.50
CA ASP A 191 37.89 24.84 30.72
C ASP A 191 37.28 25.62 29.54
N GLU A 192 36.78 24.96 28.48
CA GLU A 192 36.22 25.63 27.30
C GLU A 192 34.71 25.88 27.42
N THR A 193 34.26 27.10 27.10
CA THR A 193 32.86 27.54 27.26
C THR A 193 32.09 27.81 25.96
N ASP A 194 32.59 27.32 24.81
CA ASP A 194 31.93 27.50 23.49
C ASP A 194 32.12 26.25 22.60
N ILE A 195 31.97 25.05 23.18
CA ILE A 195 31.99 23.80 22.42
C ILE A 195 30.63 23.63 21.73
N ASN A 196 30.66 23.35 20.42
CA ASN A 196 29.47 23.08 19.63
C ASN A 196 29.66 21.88 18.71
N TYR A 197 28.59 21.48 18.04
CA TYR A 197 28.55 20.34 17.13
C TYR A 197 29.68 20.33 16.08
N THR A 198 29.84 21.45 15.35
CA THR A 198 30.86 21.62 14.30
C THR A 198 32.27 21.47 14.87
N LYS A 199 32.54 22.09 16.03
CA LYS A 199 33.85 22.02 16.68
C LYS A 199 34.21 20.61 17.12
N ILE A 200 33.23 19.85 17.62
CA ILE A 200 33.42 18.44 18.01
C ILE A 200 33.83 17.61 16.78
N TYR A 201 33.11 17.71 15.67
CA TYR A 201 33.43 16.99 14.44
C TYR A 201 34.79 17.40 13.86
N ASP A 202 35.10 18.69 13.84
CA ASP A 202 36.40 19.20 13.42
C ASP A 202 37.54 18.60 14.23
N ASN A 203 37.36 18.46 15.55
CA ASN A 203 38.36 17.90 16.45
C ASN A 203 38.51 16.38 16.26
N ILE A 204 37.41 15.64 16.07
CA ILE A 204 37.44 14.22 15.67
C ILE A 204 38.25 14.06 14.38
N ILE A 205 37.92 14.83 13.34
CA ILE A 205 38.58 14.74 12.03
C ILE A 205 40.06 15.07 12.14
N LYS A 206 40.43 16.18 12.81
CA LYS A 206 41.83 16.59 13.00
C LYS A 206 42.65 15.49 13.69
N LYS A 207 42.10 14.81 14.69
CA LYS A 207 42.74 13.67 15.36
C LYS A 207 42.94 12.49 14.40
N HIS A 208 41.92 12.15 13.61
CA HIS A 208 41.96 11.00 12.72
C HIS A 208 42.86 11.19 11.49
N ILE A 209 42.93 12.40 10.91
CA ILE A 209 43.81 12.70 9.76
C ILE A 209 45.28 12.84 10.17
N THR A 210 45.57 13.04 11.46
CA THR A 210 46.94 13.17 11.98
C THR A 210 47.54 11.85 12.48
N THR A 211 46.70 10.85 12.75
CA THR A 211 47.09 9.55 13.29
C THR A 211 47.21 8.49 12.20
N VAL A 212 48.31 7.71 12.20
CA VAL A 212 48.52 6.58 11.27
C VAL A 212 47.73 5.35 11.73
N GLY A 213 47.17 4.58 10.78
CA GLY A 213 46.47 3.33 11.06
C GLY A 213 47.36 2.30 11.76
N LYS A 214 46.82 1.53 12.71
CA LYS A 214 47.58 0.61 13.57
C LYS A 214 48.34 -0.50 12.82
N ASP A 215 47.90 -0.84 11.61
CA ASP A 215 48.50 -1.88 10.75
C ASP A 215 49.35 -1.32 9.61
N ARG A 216 49.67 -0.02 9.63
CA ARG A 216 50.36 0.68 8.53
C ARG A 216 51.69 1.28 9.01
N GLU A 217 52.73 1.18 8.19
CA GLU A 217 54.04 1.75 8.52
C GLU A 217 53.95 3.28 8.61
N GLU A 218 54.52 3.85 9.67
CA GLU A 218 54.58 5.31 9.87
C GLU A 218 55.50 5.93 8.80
N LYS A 219 54.93 6.37 7.68
CA LYS A 219 55.66 7.04 6.61
C LYS A 219 56.08 8.44 7.07
N GLU A 220 57.38 8.73 7.15
CA GLU A 220 57.90 10.09 7.44
C GLU A 220 57.31 11.16 6.49
N GLU A 221 56.90 10.75 5.29
CA GLU A 221 56.25 11.60 4.29
C GLU A 221 54.87 12.10 4.73
N LEU A 222 54.15 11.37 5.59
CA LEU A 222 52.88 11.84 6.14
C LEU A 222 53.11 13.15 6.92
N LYS A 223 54.19 13.23 7.71
CA LYS A 223 54.56 14.44 8.49
C LYS A 223 54.86 15.67 7.61
N LYS A 224 55.07 15.50 6.30
CA LYS A 224 55.29 16.59 5.35
C LYS A 224 53.99 17.20 4.81
N LEU A 225 52.86 16.48 4.89
CA LEU A 225 51.53 17.01 4.59
C LEU A 225 51.00 17.74 5.81
N ASP A 226 50.75 19.05 5.68
CA ASP A 226 50.16 19.85 6.74
C ASP A 226 48.67 19.54 6.94
N THR A 227 48.14 19.86 8.12
CA THR A 227 46.73 19.57 8.47
C THR A 227 45.73 20.21 7.50
N PRO A 228 45.89 21.46 7.04
CA PRO A 228 45.01 22.06 6.03
C PRO A 228 44.96 21.26 4.71
N LYS A 229 46.10 20.84 4.16
CA LYS A 229 46.14 20.04 2.93
C LYS A 229 45.49 18.67 3.13
N ARG A 230 45.68 18.03 4.28
CA ARG A 230 45.01 16.76 4.62
C ARG A 230 43.50 16.92 4.71
N LEU A 231 43.02 17.99 5.32
CA LEU A 231 41.59 18.28 5.41
C LEU A 231 40.97 18.52 4.03
N LEU A 232 41.66 19.26 3.15
CA LEU A 232 41.26 19.46 1.77
C LEU A 232 41.13 18.12 1.02
N ILE A 233 42.13 17.24 1.13
CA ILE A 233 42.08 15.94 0.46
C ILE A 233 40.93 15.08 1.01
N ALA A 234 40.76 15.06 2.34
CA ALA A 234 39.70 14.31 3.00
C ALA A 234 38.31 14.79 2.58
N SER A 235 38.08 16.10 2.53
CA SER A 235 36.79 16.67 2.13
C SER A 235 36.49 16.48 0.64
N SER A 236 37.50 16.55 -0.23
CA SER A 236 37.36 16.24 -1.66
C SER A 236 37.06 14.77 -1.92
N LEU A 237 37.72 13.85 -1.21
CA LEU A 237 37.40 12.42 -1.24
C LEU A 237 35.97 12.14 -0.77
N ALA A 238 35.57 12.75 0.35
CA ALA A 238 34.23 12.59 0.90
C ALA A 238 33.14 13.06 -0.08
N THR A 239 33.32 14.22 -0.69
CA THR A 239 32.42 14.75 -1.72
C THR A 239 32.37 13.85 -2.95
N TYR A 240 33.52 13.38 -3.45
CA TYR A 240 33.59 12.46 -4.58
C TYR A 240 32.81 11.18 -4.34
N LEU A 241 33.09 10.50 -3.23
CA LEU A 241 32.41 9.25 -2.87
C LEU A 241 30.91 9.47 -2.74
N THR A 242 30.51 10.59 -2.12
CA THR A 242 29.10 10.87 -1.86
C THR A 242 28.32 11.21 -3.14
N LEU A 243 28.85 12.10 -3.99
CA LEU A 243 28.19 12.48 -5.25
C LEU A 243 28.10 11.32 -6.26
N ASN A 244 29.05 10.38 -6.20
CA ASN A 244 29.10 9.19 -7.05
C ASN A 244 28.50 7.94 -6.39
N SER A 245 27.86 8.05 -5.21
CA SER A 245 27.28 6.92 -4.46
C SER A 245 28.26 5.76 -4.21
N LYS A 246 29.55 6.06 -3.99
CA LYS A 246 30.59 5.08 -3.69
C LYS A 246 30.83 4.96 -2.18
N LEU A 247 31.11 3.76 -1.72
CA LEU A 247 31.45 3.46 -0.32
C LEU A 247 32.96 3.39 -0.08
N GLU A 248 33.71 2.87 -1.08
CA GLU A 248 35.15 2.64 -0.99
C GLU A 248 35.92 3.45 -2.02
N ILE A 249 37.19 3.71 -1.68
CA ILE A 249 38.17 4.36 -2.55
C ILE A 249 38.81 3.32 -3.47
N ASP A 250 38.85 3.62 -4.78
CA ASP A 250 39.61 2.85 -5.76
C ASP A 250 41.11 3.02 -5.52
N GLU A 251 41.84 1.89 -5.41
CA GLU A 251 43.29 1.87 -5.19
C GLU A 251 44.09 2.39 -6.40
N ASN A 252 43.45 2.59 -7.56
CA ASN A 252 44.03 3.32 -8.68
C ASN A 252 44.08 4.83 -8.41
N PHE A 253 45.00 5.24 -7.53
CA PHE A 253 45.17 6.63 -7.09
C PHE A 253 45.48 7.62 -8.22
N ALA A 254 46.05 7.15 -9.35
CA ALA A 254 46.27 8.00 -10.53
C ALA A 254 44.93 8.38 -11.18
N SER A 255 44.07 7.41 -11.43
CA SER A 255 42.72 7.66 -11.95
C SER A 255 41.88 8.47 -10.96
N LEU A 256 41.98 8.17 -9.66
CA LEU A 256 41.25 8.89 -8.63
C LEU A 256 41.68 10.36 -8.53
N SER A 257 42.98 10.63 -8.60
CA SER A 257 43.52 12.00 -8.67
C SER A 257 42.90 12.79 -9.81
N ASP A 258 42.80 12.20 -11.00
CA ASP A 258 42.18 12.85 -12.17
C ASP A 258 40.68 13.11 -11.94
N GLU A 259 39.96 12.18 -11.31
CA GLU A 259 38.54 12.37 -10.98
C GLU A 259 38.33 13.44 -9.90
N LEU A 260 39.19 13.50 -8.87
CA LEU A 260 39.12 14.53 -7.83
C LEU A 260 39.44 15.91 -8.39
N TYR A 261 40.39 16.03 -9.31
CA TYR A 261 40.65 17.28 -10.03
C TYR A 261 39.44 17.76 -10.84
N LYS A 262 38.59 16.82 -11.29
CA LYS A 262 37.32 17.17 -11.93
C LYS A 262 36.29 17.69 -10.93
N ILE A 263 36.42 17.53 -9.63
CA ILE A 263 35.44 18.04 -8.64
C ILE A 263 35.96 19.29 -7.93
N ASP A 264 37.22 19.27 -7.52
CA ASP A 264 37.79 20.28 -6.62
C ASP A 264 38.69 21.29 -7.36
N ASN A 265 39.09 20.99 -8.60
CA ASN A 265 40.04 21.79 -9.40
C ASN A 265 41.40 22.03 -8.69
N HIS A 266 41.66 21.33 -7.60
CA HIS A 266 42.93 21.32 -6.88
C HIS A 266 43.71 20.08 -7.29
N PRO A 267 44.99 20.23 -7.71
CA PRO A 267 45.83 19.08 -7.95
C PRO A 267 46.13 18.37 -6.63
N ILE A 268 45.80 17.08 -6.59
CA ILE A 268 46.13 16.16 -5.50
C ILE A 268 46.99 15.06 -6.11
N ALA A 269 48.24 14.93 -5.69
CA ALA A 269 49.10 13.90 -6.26
C ALA A 269 48.67 12.49 -5.79
N PRO A 270 48.81 11.44 -6.61
CA PRO A 270 48.47 10.07 -6.22
C PRO A 270 49.14 9.62 -4.91
N LYS A 271 50.38 10.09 -4.65
CA LYS A 271 51.10 9.82 -3.41
C LYS A 271 50.45 10.47 -2.18
N GLU A 272 49.85 11.65 -2.34
CA GLU A 272 49.12 12.32 -1.26
C GLU A 272 47.84 11.56 -0.90
N LEU A 273 47.16 10.98 -1.90
CA LEU A 273 45.99 10.11 -1.69
C LEU A 273 46.37 8.83 -0.95
N GLU A 274 47.44 8.15 -1.38
CA GLU A 274 47.96 6.95 -0.70
C GLU A 274 48.25 7.25 0.78
N LEU A 275 48.93 8.36 1.07
CA LEU A 275 49.22 8.79 2.43
C LEU A 275 47.97 9.11 3.25
N MET A 276 46.95 9.71 2.64
CA MET A 276 45.69 10.02 3.33
C MET A 276 44.89 8.77 3.67
N VAL A 277 44.81 7.81 2.76
CA VAL A 277 44.13 6.53 2.98
C VAL A 277 44.84 5.71 4.08
N ASP A 278 46.13 5.96 4.33
CA ASP A 278 46.89 5.35 5.44
C ASP A 278 46.58 5.89 6.85
N THR A 279 45.79 6.96 6.95
CA THR A 279 45.40 7.55 8.25
C THR A 279 44.27 6.75 8.92
N THR A 280 44.09 6.96 10.23
CA THR A 280 42.95 6.40 10.99
C THR A 280 41.59 6.96 10.59
N LEU A 281 41.54 7.93 9.65
CA LEU A 281 40.30 8.39 9.04
C LEU A 281 39.67 7.30 8.16
N PHE A 282 40.47 6.34 7.67
CA PHE A 282 40.00 5.27 6.80
C PHE A 282 40.16 3.88 7.43
N LYS A 283 39.19 3.01 7.16
CA LYS A 283 39.18 1.57 7.51
C LYS A 283 38.90 0.81 6.21
N HIS A 284 39.81 -0.05 5.75
CA HIS A 284 39.66 -0.80 4.48
C HIS A 284 39.24 0.09 3.28
N ASN A 285 39.94 1.22 3.06
CA ASN A 285 39.68 2.17 1.97
C ASN A 285 38.31 2.88 2.01
N SER A 286 37.50 2.71 3.06
CA SER A 286 36.30 3.51 3.34
C SER A 286 36.54 4.43 4.54
N PHE A 287 35.71 5.47 4.70
CA PHE A 287 35.75 6.30 5.90
C PHE A 287 35.42 5.46 7.13
N PHE A 288 36.09 5.71 8.27
CA PHE A 288 35.85 4.91 9.49
C PHE A 288 34.41 4.99 10.00
N HIS A 289 33.68 6.05 9.62
CA HIS A 289 32.26 6.21 9.87
C HIS A 289 31.59 7.06 8.78
N LYS A 290 30.39 6.68 8.35
CA LYS A 290 29.66 7.36 7.27
C LYS A 290 29.27 8.82 7.61
N SER A 291 28.94 9.12 8.86
CA SER A 291 28.64 10.52 9.26
C SER A 291 29.85 11.45 9.11
N ILE A 292 31.08 10.92 9.19
CA ILE A 292 32.31 11.70 8.97
C ILE A 292 32.48 12.02 7.49
N GLN A 293 32.17 11.06 6.60
CA GLN A 293 32.10 11.31 5.17
C GLN A 293 31.05 12.38 4.84
N GLU A 294 29.82 12.26 5.37
CA GLU A 294 28.73 13.22 5.13
C GLU A 294 29.09 14.62 5.66
N TYR A 295 29.69 14.72 6.85
CA TYR A 295 30.17 15.99 7.42
C TYR A 295 31.28 16.62 6.57
N LEU A 296 32.27 15.84 6.15
CA LEU A 296 33.37 16.33 5.30
C LEU A 296 32.89 16.78 3.91
N ALA A 297 31.87 16.12 3.36
CA ALA A 297 31.22 16.57 2.14
C ALA A 297 30.49 17.91 2.34
N ALA A 298 29.74 18.07 3.45
CA ALA A 298 29.12 19.36 3.79
C ALA A 298 30.16 20.47 4.00
N TYR A 299 31.27 20.15 4.68
CA TYR A 299 32.39 21.06 4.89
C TYR A 299 32.99 21.54 3.56
N PHE A 300 33.19 20.62 2.61
CA PHE A 300 33.65 20.95 1.27
C PHE A 300 32.70 21.93 0.57
N ILE A 301 31.40 21.65 0.58
CA ILE A 301 30.39 22.52 -0.06
C ILE A 301 30.35 23.89 0.61
N ALA A 302 30.35 23.95 1.94
CA ALA A 302 30.39 25.19 2.70
C ALA A 302 31.62 26.04 2.33
N SER A 303 32.78 25.40 2.15
CA SER A 303 34.03 26.08 1.77
C SER A 303 34.02 26.69 0.37
N LYS A 304 33.09 26.27 -0.51
CA LYS A 304 32.91 26.84 -1.84
C LYS A 304 31.99 28.07 -1.84
N GLU A 305 31.38 28.41 -0.70
CA GLU A 305 30.50 29.58 -0.52
C GLU A 305 29.39 29.65 -1.59
N LEU A 306 28.83 28.50 -1.97
CA LEU A 306 27.80 28.42 -3.00
C LEU A 306 26.49 29.07 -2.55
N ASP A 307 25.78 29.70 -3.48
CA ASP A 307 24.42 30.18 -3.24
C ASP A 307 23.42 29.02 -3.14
N THR A 308 22.25 29.31 -2.56
CA THR A 308 21.17 28.34 -2.34
C THR A 308 20.70 27.63 -3.62
N GLN A 309 20.60 28.31 -4.76
CA GLN A 309 20.11 27.68 -5.99
C GLN A 309 21.16 26.72 -6.56
N THR A 310 22.44 27.09 -6.48
CA THR A 310 23.55 26.20 -6.86
C THR A 310 23.56 24.96 -5.97
N ILE A 311 23.36 25.11 -4.66
CA ILE A 311 23.25 23.97 -3.73
C ILE A 311 22.03 23.09 -4.07
N LYS A 312 20.88 23.70 -4.38
CA LYS A 312 19.67 22.98 -4.82
C LYS A 312 19.90 22.20 -6.13
N LYS A 313 20.69 22.72 -7.08
CA LYS A 313 21.02 21.95 -8.30
C LYS A 313 21.80 20.66 -8.01
N ILE A 314 22.58 20.64 -6.92
CA ILE A 314 23.37 19.46 -6.53
C ILE A 314 22.52 18.48 -5.72
N PHE A 315 21.75 18.98 -4.75
CA PHE A 315 21.10 18.17 -3.71
C PHE A 315 19.57 18.15 -3.75
N ALA A 316 18.93 18.81 -4.72
CA ALA A 316 17.47 18.86 -4.81
C ALA A 316 16.94 18.56 -6.22
N HIS A 317 15.65 18.24 -6.25
CA HIS A 317 14.79 18.13 -7.42
C HIS A 317 13.56 19.06 -7.24
N PRO A 318 12.70 19.24 -8.25
CA PRO A 318 11.59 20.19 -8.16
C PRO A 318 10.59 19.97 -7.01
N LEU A 319 10.57 18.80 -6.37
CA LEU A 319 9.64 18.49 -5.27
C LEU A 319 10.30 18.48 -3.88
N GLY A 320 11.63 18.55 -3.79
CA GLY A 320 12.35 18.57 -2.51
C GLY A 320 13.83 18.23 -2.62
N PHE A 321 14.48 18.05 -1.48
CA PHE A 321 15.84 17.52 -1.40
C PHE A 321 15.84 16.01 -1.59
N TYR A 322 16.92 15.48 -2.17
CA TYR A 322 17.11 14.05 -2.24
C TYR A 322 17.43 13.49 -0.86
N GLU A 323 16.74 12.41 -0.49
CA GLU A 323 16.84 11.81 0.84
C GLU A 323 18.26 11.31 1.16
N GLU A 324 19.03 10.88 0.15
CA GLU A 324 20.41 10.42 0.34
C GLU A 324 21.40 11.52 0.77
N PHE A 325 21.04 12.79 0.57
CA PHE A 325 21.87 13.94 0.95
C PHE A 325 21.34 14.69 2.16
N GLU A 326 20.33 14.14 2.84
CA GLU A 326 19.68 14.75 4.00
C GLU A 326 20.68 15.14 5.09
N GLU A 327 21.58 14.23 5.48
CA GLU A 327 22.63 14.51 6.48
C GLU A 327 23.57 15.66 6.04
N ILE A 328 23.93 15.69 4.77
CA ILE A 328 24.82 16.74 4.21
C ILE A 328 24.11 18.09 4.30
N VAL A 329 22.84 18.14 3.93
CA VAL A 329 22.02 19.37 4.01
C VAL A 329 21.92 19.83 5.47
N ILE A 330 21.68 18.91 6.41
CA ILE A 330 21.65 19.21 7.86
C ILE A 330 22.99 19.79 8.32
N TYR A 331 24.12 19.14 8.01
CA TYR A 331 25.45 19.67 8.36
C TYR A 331 25.72 21.02 7.74
N LEU A 332 25.34 21.21 6.48
CA LEU A 332 25.54 22.45 5.77
C LEU A 332 24.76 23.61 6.43
N THR A 333 23.52 23.39 6.88
CA THR A 333 22.75 24.42 7.62
C THR A 333 23.25 24.71 9.03
N ASN A 334 24.01 23.78 9.62
CA ASN A 334 24.71 23.99 10.89
C ASN A 334 26.00 24.79 10.68
N MET A 335 26.70 24.58 9.57
CA MET A 335 27.90 25.35 9.19
C MET A 335 27.57 26.75 8.68
N GLN A 336 26.50 26.90 7.91
CA GLN A 336 26.06 28.14 7.27
C GLN A 336 24.63 28.46 7.69
N SER A 337 24.49 29.25 8.75
CA SER A 337 23.20 29.47 9.41
C SER A 337 22.15 30.16 8.54
N ASN A 338 22.59 30.94 7.55
CA ASN A 338 21.74 31.64 6.58
C ASN A 338 20.99 30.68 5.64
N LEU A 339 21.50 29.48 5.39
CA LEU A 339 20.84 28.50 4.52
C LEU A 339 19.60 27.87 5.16
N PHE A 340 19.51 27.88 6.49
CA PHE A 340 18.41 27.26 7.22
C PHE A 340 17.05 27.81 6.78
N ASP A 341 16.90 29.14 6.75
CA ASP A 341 15.64 29.80 6.42
C ASP A 341 15.18 29.49 4.98
N GLU A 342 16.10 29.45 4.03
CA GLU A 342 15.79 29.13 2.64
C GLU A 342 15.47 27.64 2.43
N PHE A 343 16.12 26.76 3.17
CA PHE A 343 15.92 25.32 3.05
C PHE A 343 14.66 24.86 3.79
N VAL A 344 14.33 25.47 4.93
CA VAL A 344 13.10 25.16 5.68
C VAL A 344 11.88 25.64 4.93
N ALA A 345 11.94 26.80 4.26
CA ALA A 345 10.89 27.25 3.35
C ALA A 345 10.77 26.34 2.12
N PHE A 346 11.89 25.84 1.59
CA PHE A 346 11.88 24.98 0.41
C PHE A 346 11.36 23.57 0.72
N ASN A 347 11.84 22.91 1.77
CA ASN A 347 11.45 21.54 2.16
C ASN A 347 11.72 21.31 3.66
N PRO A 348 10.77 21.61 4.56
CA PRO A 348 11.00 21.48 6.01
C PRO A 348 11.20 20.03 6.46
N MET A 349 10.68 19.05 5.71
CA MET A 349 10.81 17.62 6.03
C MET A 349 12.27 17.14 6.08
N ILE A 350 13.21 17.86 5.46
CA ILE A 350 14.65 17.52 5.49
C ILE A 350 15.26 17.68 6.89
N PHE A 351 14.60 18.39 7.80
CA PHE A 351 15.10 18.65 9.15
C PHE A 351 14.66 17.61 10.18
N ARG A 352 14.05 16.49 9.77
CA ARG A 352 13.58 15.44 10.69
C ARG A 352 14.67 14.82 11.56
N ARG A 353 15.92 14.84 11.11
CA ARG A 353 17.09 14.37 11.86
C ARG A 353 17.95 15.48 12.46
N HIS A 354 17.51 16.74 12.39
CA HIS A 354 18.35 17.83 12.83
C HIS A 354 18.64 17.72 14.36
N PRO A 355 19.91 17.63 14.80
CA PRO A 355 20.22 17.22 16.16
C PRO A 355 19.80 18.23 17.23
N ASN A 356 19.80 19.54 16.91
CA ASN A 356 19.30 20.57 17.81
C ASN A 356 18.91 21.85 17.05
N LEU A 357 17.80 22.48 17.39
CA LEU A 357 17.37 23.75 16.81
C LEU A 357 17.22 24.79 17.91
N SER A 358 17.73 26.01 17.66
CA SER A 358 17.46 27.15 18.53
C SER A 358 15.96 27.46 18.58
N ARG A 359 15.53 28.21 19.61
CA ARG A 359 14.13 28.65 19.75
C ARG A 359 13.58 29.24 18.45
N GLU A 360 14.27 30.23 17.87
CA GLU A 360 13.87 30.88 16.59
C GLU A 360 13.72 29.87 15.44
N ARG A 361 14.62 28.89 15.34
CA ARG A 361 14.58 27.87 14.29
C ARG A 361 13.46 26.85 14.50
N GLN A 362 13.12 26.54 15.75
CA GLN A 362 11.96 25.72 16.11
C GLN A 362 10.66 26.41 15.70
N GLU A 363 10.53 27.71 15.98
CA GLU A 363 9.37 28.52 15.56
C GLU A 363 9.22 28.49 14.03
N LYS A 364 10.29 28.83 13.29
CA LYS A 364 10.29 28.81 11.82
C LYS A 364 9.99 27.43 11.25
N LEU A 365 10.53 26.36 11.85
CA LEU A 365 10.26 24.99 11.41
C LEU A 365 8.79 24.62 11.59
N LEU A 366 8.18 24.96 12.74
CA LEU A 366 6.76 24.73 12.99
C LEU A 366 5.89 25.47 11.98
N GLU A 367 6.15 26.77 11.76
CA GLU A 367 5.45 27.59 10.76
C GLU A 367 5.59 27.01 9.34
N ALA A 368 6.81 26.66 8.94
CA ALA A 368 7.09 26.10 7.62
C ALA A 368 6.43 24.73 7.42
N MET A 369 6.39 23.88 8.46
CA MET A 369 5.68 22.60 8.44
C MET A 369 4.18 22.80 8.23
N LEU A 370 3.54 23.68 9.01
CA LEU A 370 2.11 23.98 8.87
C LEU A 370 1.80 24.51 7.45
N ASN A 371 2.58 25.47 6.97
CA ASN A 371 2.43 26.02 5.61
C ASN A 371 2.66 24.96 4.52
N THR A 372 3.66 24.09 4.70
CA THR A 372 3.96 23.01 3.75
C THR A 372 2.83 21.99 3.71
N LEU A 373 2.26 21.61 4.84
CA LEU A 373 1.14 20.67 4.89
C LEU A 373 -0.13 21.27 4.31
N LYS A 374 -0.32 22.59 4.41
CA LYS A 374 -1.42 23.31 3.75
C LYS A 374 -1.36 23.21 2.23
N HIS A 375 -0.18 23.41 1.64
CA HIS A 375 -0.02 23.59 0.18
C HIS A 375 0.61 22.40 -0.55
N HIS A 376 1.32 21.53 0.17
CA HIS A 376 2.18 20.48 -0.38
C HIS A 376 2.05 19.15 0.40
N GLN A 377 0.81 18.73 0.66
CA GLN A 377 0.45 17.50 1.42
C GLN A 377 1.25 16.24 1.01
N HIS A 378 1.60 16.11 -0.27
CA HIS A 378 2.39 14.99 -0.80
C HIS A 378 3.73 14.76 -0.10
N ARG A 379 4.31 15.80 0.52
CA ARG A 379 5.61 15.69 1.21
C ARG A 379 5.56 14.88 2.50
N ALA A 380 4.39 14.81 3.14
CA ALA A 380 4.18 14.03 4.35
C ALA A 380 3.51 12.66 4.07
N TRP A 381 3.00 12.46 2.85
CA TRP A 381 2.34 11.21 2.47
C TRP A 381 3.26 10.01 2.66
N GLY A 382 2.80 8.97 3.35
CA GLY A 382 3.59 7.76 3.62
C GLY A 382 4.81 7.98 4.53
N LYS A 383 4.98 9.17 5.12
CA LYS A 383 6.12 9.49 5.99
C LYS A 383 5.74 9.69 7.47
N TRP A 384 4.46 9.59 7.82
CA TRP A 384 3.94 9.86 9.17
C TRP A 384 4.55 8.97 10.26
N GLU A 385 4.78 7.69 9.97
CA GLU A 385 5.38 6.75 10.92
C GLU A 385 6.81 7.16 11.35
N TYR A 386 7.51 7.89 10.48
CA TYR A 386 8.87 8.38 10.73
C TYR A 386 8.92 9.71 11.46
N LEU A 387 7.77 10.35 11.74
CA LEU A 387 7.76 11.60 12.49
C LEU A 387 7.90 11.39 14.01
N ARG A 388 7.52 10.20 14.51
CA ARG A 388 7.17 9.96 15.92
C ARG A 388 8.29 10.23 16.94
N ASP A 389 9.55 10.30 16.50
CA ASP A 389 10.69 10.67 17.35
C ASP A 389 11.61 11.70 16.68
N SER A 390 11.10 12.41 15.66
CA SER A 390 11.86 13.33 14.83
C SER A 390 11.89 14.76 15.39
N THR A 391 12.85 15.55 14.93
CA THR A 391 12.95 16.99 15.27
C THR A 391 11.75 17.80 14.75
N LEU A 392 10.97 17.24 13.79
CA LEU A 392 9.74 17.86 13.31
C LEU A 392 8.62 17.87 14.35
N LEU A 393 8.76 17.16 15.48
CA LEU A 393 7.78 17.19 16.57
C LEU A 393 8.40 17.66 17.90
N LYS A 394 9.72 17.84 18.01
CA LYS A 394 10.43 18.14 19.28
C LYS A 394 10.60 19.65 19.49
N PHE A 395 9.51 20.31 19.87
CA PHE A 395 9.42 21.75 20.07
C PHE A 395 9.62 22.21 21.54
N ASN A 396 10.51 21.53 22.27
CA ASN A 396 10.69 21.71 23.71
C ASN A 396 11.12 23.14 24.11
N LEU A 397 11.76 23.91 23.22
CA LEU A 397 12.21 25.29 23.53
C LEU A 397 11.12 26.35 23.33
N ILE A 398 10.03 25.98 22.66
CA ILE A 398 8.92 26.86 22.30
C ILE A 398 7.58 26.34 22.85
N GLU A 399 7.60 25.39 23.78
CA GLU A 399 6.41 24.68 24.29
C GLU A 399 5.28 25.65 24.70
N GLU A 400 5.63 26.77 25.35
CA GLU A 400 4.70 27.82 25.76
C GLU A 400 4.11 28.63 24.58
N ASP A 401 4.80 28.70 23.45
CA ASP A 401 4.42 29.49 22.27
C ASP A 401 3.70 28.69 21.18
N ILE A 402 3.75 27.34 21.22
CA ILE A 402 3.20 26.45 20.18
C ILE A 402 1.76 26.84 19.80
N ILE A 403 0.89 27.04 20.81
CA ILE A 403 -0.51 27.42 20.61
C ILE A 403 -0.62 28.74 19.83
N SER A 404 0.16 29.75 20.22
CA SER A 404 0.12 31.07 19.60
C SER A 404 0.62 31.04 18.16
N ILE A 405 1.60 30.19 17.85
CA ILE A 405 2.15 29.99 16.51
C ILE A 405 1.09 29.31 15.64
N ILE A 406 0.52 28.19 16.11
CA ILE A 406 -0.54 27.47 15.40
C ILE A 406 -1.69 28.42 15.06
N GLN A 407 -2.22 29.15 16.05
CA GLN A 407 -3.34 30.09 15.85
C GLN A 407 -3.03 31.21 14.84
N LYS A 408 -1.76 31.62 14.69
CA LYS A 408 -1.34 32.61 13.68
C LYS A 408 -1.16 31.98 12.30
N SER A 409 -0.75 30.72 12.23
CA SER A 409 -0.38 30.05 10.99
C SER A 409 -1.54 29.31 10.30
N ILE A 410 -2.56 28.88 11.06
CA ILE A 410 -3.67 28.11 10.51
C ILE A 410 -4.98 28.91 10.48
N ASP A 411 -5.78 28.66 9.45
CA ASP A 411 -7.20 29.01 9.43
C ASP A 411 -7.97 27.74 9.78
N ILE A 412 -8.53 27.68 11.00
CA ILE A 412 -9.24 26.52 11.55
C ILE A 412 -10.33 26.02 10.58
N SER A 413 -10.96 26.90 9.81
CA SER A 413 -12.02 26.55 8.87
C SER A 413 -11.53 25.91 7.55
N GLN A 414 -10.21 25.92 7.31
CA GLN A 414 -9.58 25.45 6.07
C GLN A 414 -8.51 24.38 6.31
N VAL A 415 -8.40 23.86 7.53
CA VAL A 415 -7.41 22.82 7.86
C VAL A 415 -7.71 21.56 7.06
N ASN A 416 -6.70 21.09 6.33
CA ASN A 416 -6.81 19.83 5.60
C ASN A 416 -6.38 18.62 6.45
N HIS A 417 -6.62 17.43 5.92
CA HIS A 417 -6.34 16.17 6.59
C HIS A 417 -4.86 15.99 7.04
N ALA A 418 -3.89 16.39 6.21
CA ALA A 418 -2.48 16.28 6.52
C ALA A 418 -2.05 17.27 7.62
N GLU A 419 -2.56 18.51 7.57
CA GLU A 419 -2.36 19.49 8.64
C GLU A 419 -2.95 18.99 9.96
N PHE A 420 -4.18 18.47 9.94
CA PHE A 420 -4.83 17.90 11.12
C PHE A 420 -4.02 16.75 11.71
N THR A 421 -3.58 15.80 10.89
CA THR A 421 -2.74 14.67 11.32
C THR A 421 -1.45 15.14 12.00
N TYR A 422 -0.81 16.18 11.47
CA TYR A 422 0.37 16.76 12.11
C TYR A 422 0.05 17.42 13.45
N LEU A 423 -1.03 18.19 13.55
CA LEU A 423 -1.47 18.81 14.80
C LEU A 423 -1.76 17.77 15.88
N VAL A 424 -2.36 16.63 15.52
CA VAL A 424 -2.57 15.49 16.45
C VAL A 424 -1.23 14.94 16.95
N ASN A 425 -0.23 14.82 16.07
CA ASN A 425 1.12 14.39 16.48
C ASN A 425 1.80 15.41 17.40
N ILE A 426 1.61 16.72 17.16
CA ILE A 426 2.07 17.79 18.05
C ILE A 426 1.39 17.67 19.41
N LEU A 427 0.06 17.49 19.44
CA LEU A 427 -0.70 17.30 20.67
C LEU A 427 -0.24 16.06 21.45
N ASN A 428 0.06 14.96 20.76
CA ASN A 428 0.57 13.75 21.39
C ASN A 428 1.95 13.96 22.03
N GLN A 429 2.80 14.81 21.45
CA GLN A 429 4.15 15.08 21.93
C GLN A 429 4.22 16.19 22.99
N HIS A 430 3.37 17.21 22.86
CA HIS A 430 3.33 18.43 23.68
C HIS A 430 1.93 18.63 24.25
N TYR A 431 1.40 17.64 24.96
CA TYR A 431 0.02 17.67 25.42
C TYR A 431 -0.29 18.93 26.27
N SER A 432 -1.28 19.70 25.84
CA SER A 432 -1.85 20.79 26.62
C SER A 432 -3.34 20.95 26.32
N ILE A 433 -4.10 21.43 27.31
CA ILE A 433 -5.54 21.68 27.18
C ILE A 433 -5.83 22.62 26.00
N GLY A 434 -5.00 23.64 25.78
CA GLY A 434 -5.21 24.59 24.67
C GLY A 434 -5.00 23.99 23.28
N LEU A 435 -4.05 23.04 23.11
CA LEU A 435 -3.90 22.32 21.84
C LEU A 435 -5.02 21.31 21.61
N GLU A 436 -5.51 20.69 22.68
CA GLU A 436 -6.70 19.85 22.64
C GLU A 436 -7.92 20.65 22.17
N ASP A 437 -8.15 21.83 22.77
CA ASP A 437 -9.28 22.71 22.40
C ASP A 437 -9.21 23.13 20.92
N ILE A 438 -8.03 23.51 20.42
CA ILE A 438 -7.83 23.82 18.99
C ILE A 438 -8.13 22.60 18.12
N THR A 439 -7.67 21.40 18.53
CA THR A 439 -7.89 20.17 17.76
C THR A 439 -9.37 19.82 17.68
N PHE A 440 -10.11 20.01 18.77
CA PHE A 440 -11.57 19.81 18.81
C PHE A 440 -12.30 20.86 17.97
N GLU A 441 -11.92 22.13 18.04
CA GLU A 441 -12.49 23.20 17.23
C GLU A 441 -12.32 22.92 15.72
N ILE A 442 -11.12 22.49 15.30
CA ILE A 442 -10.87 22.07 13.92
C ILE A 442 -11.78 20.90 13.53
N LEU A 443 -11.89 19.90 14.40
CA LEU A 443 -12.72 18.73 14.13
C LEU A 443 -14.21 19.09 13.95
N GLU A 444 -14.73 20.10 14.66
CA GLU A 444 -16.09 20.61 14.43
C GLU A 444 -16.25 21.16 13.00
N HIS A 445 -15.24 21.89 12.51
CA HIS A 445 -15.26 22.55 11.21
C HIS A 445 -14.97 21.65 10.00
N ILE A 446 -14.28 20.53 10.19
CA ILE A 446 -14.00 19.56 9.11
C ILE A 446 -15.31 18.93 8.62
N LYS A 447 -15.63 19.11 7.33
CA LYS A 447 -16.82 18.58 6.67
C LYS A 447 -16.59 17.23 5.98
N GLU A 448 -15.44 17.08 5.33
CA GLU A 448 -15.04 15.87 4.59
C GLU A 448 -14.04 15.06 5.41
N ASP A 449 -14.01 13.73 5.28
CA ASP A 449 -13.04 12.84 5.96
C ASP A 449 -13.00 12.95 7.50
N LYS A 450 -14.09 13.47 8.10
CA LYS A 450 -14.25 13.60 9.57
C LYS A 450 -14.07 12.26 10.29
N GLU A 451 -14.53 11.17 9.68
CA GLU A 451 -14.34 9.80 10.18
C GLU A 451 -12.85 9.44 10.33
N GLU A 452 -12.01 9.83 9.37
CA GLU A 452 -10.57 9.57 9.37
C GLU A 452 -9.87 10.44 10.42
N CYS A 453 -10.23 11.72 10.49
CA CYS A 453 -9.73 12.65 11.52
C CYS A 453 -9.99 12.12 12.94
N ILE A 454 -11.20 11.62 13.20
CA ILE A 454 -11.54 11.01 14.49
C ILE A 454 -10.62 9.80 14.77
N ARG A 455 -10.23 9.00 13.77
CA ARG A 455 -9.30 7.88 13.99
C ARG A 455 -7.94 8.36 14.47
N TYR A 456 -7.37 9.43 13.91
CA TYR A 456 -6.06 9.92 14.32
C TYR A 456 -6.02 10.36 15.78
N ILE A 457 -7.02 11.11 16.23
CA ILE A 457 -7.06 11.62 17.61
C ILE A 457 -7.23 10.50 18.65
N THR A 458 -7.77 9.35 18.26
CA THR A 458 -8.02 8.23 19.20
C THR A 458 -6.79 7.40 19.52
N HIS A 459 -5.62 7.78 18.97
CA HIS A 459 -4.33 7.15 19.24
C HIS A 459 -3.48 7.90 20.26
N ILE A 460 -4.01 8.95 20.89
CA ILE A 460 -3.34 9.70 21.96
C ILE A 460 -3.47 8.92 23.27
N ASP A 461 -2.32 8.58 23.87
CA ASP A 461 -2.25 7.83 25.13
C ASP A 461 -2.34 8.78 26.34
N ASN A 462 -3.50 9.42 26.52
CA ASN A 462 -3.77 10.33 27.63
C ASN A 462 -5.20 10.15 28.15
N ILE A 463 -5.34 9.69 29.39
CA ILE A 463 -6.63 9.35 30.01
C ILE A 463 -7.58 10.56 30.07
N GLU A 464 -7.10 11.74 30.46
CA GLU A 464 -7.98 12.93 30.60
C GLU A 464 -8.40 13.51 29.25
N TYR A 465 -7.48 13.54 28.29
CA TYR A 465 -7.81 13.84 26.90
C TYR A 465 -8.91 12.91 26.37
N ASN A 466 -8.75 11.61 26.61
CA ASN A 466 -9.68 10.59 26.11
C ASN A 466 -11.08 10.68 26.74
N LYS A 467 -11.18 11.08 28.02
CA LYS A 467 -12.46 11.41 28.66
C LYS A 467 -13.15 12.58 27.97
N ARG A 468 -12.43 13.67 27.75
CA ARG A 468 -12.96 14.88 27.08
C ARG A 468 -13.31 14.64 25.62
N LEU A 469 -12.56 13.78 24.91
CA LEU A 469 -12.86 13.36 23.55
C LEU A 469 -14.22 12.65 23.47
N ILE A 470 -14.53 11.76 24.41
CA ILE A 470 -15.84 11.09 24.46
C ILE A 470 -16.96 12.10 24.69
N GLU A 471 -16.77 13.03 25.63
CA GLU A 471 -17.74 14.10 25.92
C GLU A 471 -17.96 14.98 24.68
N PHE A 472 -16.89 15.39 24.01
CA PHE A 472 -16.93 16.17 22.78
C PHE A 472 -17.69 15.45 21.66
N ILE A 473 -17.40 14.15 21.42
CA ILE A 473 -18.08 13.35 20.39
C ILE A 473 -19.59 13.26 20.67
N ASN A 474 -19.96 13.10 21.94
CA ASN A 474 -21.35 13.03 22.40
C ASN A 474 -22.08 14.37 22.20
N ASP A 475 -21.49 15.46 22.69
CA ASP A 475 -22.10 16.78 22.69
C ASP A 475 -22.32 17.32 21.28
N ASN A 476 -21.38 17.04 20.37
CA ASN A 476 -21.45 17.45 18.97
C ASN A 476 -22.27 16.50 18.08
N LYS A 477 -22.84 15.42 18.63
CA LYS A 477 -23.61 14.41 17.89
C LYS A 477 -22.90 13.98 16.61
N LEU A 478 -21.58 13.74 16.69
CA LEU A 478 -20.77 13.31 15.55
C LEU A 478 -21.09 11.87 15.11
N THR A 479 -22.24 11.34 15.50
CA THR A 479 -22.75 10.00 15.33
C THR A 479 -23.68 9.94 14.12
N ASN A 480 -23.10 9.90 12.91
CA ASN A 480 -23.86 9.57 11.71
C ASN A 480 -23.80 8.05 11.46
N LYS A 481 -24.82 7.46 10.83
CA LYS A 481 -24.99 6.00 10.65
C LYS A 481 -23.83 5.28 9.91
N THR A 482 -22.89 6.01 9.32
CA THR A 482 -21.78 5.48 8.53
C THR A 482 -20.49 5.23 9.31
N ILE A 483 -20.33 5.77 10.53
CA ILE A 483 -19.04 5.79 11.26
C ILE A 483 -18.78 4.49 12.04
N ASN A 484 -19.18 3.32 11.52
CA ASN A 484 -19.22 2.07 12.30
C ASN A 484 -17.86 1.38 12.54
N PHE A 485 -16.74 1.88 12.03
CA PHE A 485 -15.41 1.33 12.33
C PHE A 485 -14.60 2.19 13.31
N THR A 486 -14.82 3.51 13.30
CA THR A 486 -14.04 4.44 14.10
C THR A 486 -14.34 4.29 15.59
N TYR A 487 -15.61 4.27 16.01
CA TYR A 487 -15.95 4.06 17.44
C TYR A 487 -15.47 2.72 17.98
N PHE A 488 -15.39 1.69 17.14
CA PHE A 488 -14.75 0.43 17.53
C PHE A 488 -13.28 0.65 17.91
N LYS A 489 -12.51 1.40 17.11
CA LYS A 489 -11.13 1.76 17.42
C LYS A 489 -11.02 2.67 18.65
N ILE A 490 -11.94 3.62 18.82
CA ILE A 490 -12.03 4.43 20.05
C ILE A 490 -12.22 3.51 21.26
N PHE A 491 -13.19 2.62 21.20
CA PHE A 491 -13.47 1.68 22.29
C PHE A 491 -12.26 0.77 22.57
N GLU A 492 -11.62 0.24 21.53
CA GLU A 492 -10.41 -0.58 21.65
C GLU A 492 -9.28 0.15 22.40
N THR A 493 -9.04 1.43 22.11
CA THR A 493 -8.04 2.22 22.84
C THR A 493 -8.51 2.58 24.25
N LEU A 494 -9.77 2.99 24.42
CA LEU A 494 -10.23 3.67 25.63
C LEU A 494 -10.76 2.74 26.73
N HIS A 495 -11.09 1.49 26.41
CA HIS A 495 -11.77 0.59 27.36
C HIS A 495 -10.99 0.29 28.65
N ASN A 496 -9.67 0.44 28.65
CA ASN A 496 -8.83 0.29 29.84
C ASN A 496 -8.48 1.62 30.51
N GLN A 497 -8.88 2.75 29.91
CA GLN A 497 -8.46 4.10 30.29
C GLN A 497 -9.60 4.95 30.86
N VAL A 498 -10.85 4.67 30.47
CA VAL A 498 -12.02 5.48 30.81
C VAL A 498 -13.09 4.64 31.52
N GLU A 499 -13.83 5.26 32.45
CA GLU A 499 -14.98 4.61 33.09
C GLU A 499 -16.00 4.14 32.05
N PHE A 500 -16.52 2.93 32.24
CA PHE A 500 -17.40 2.30 31.26
C PHE A 500 -18.70 3.06 31.02
N GLU A 501 -19.22 3.76 32.04
CA GLU A 501 -20.38 4.63 31.92
C GLU A 501 -20.23 5.67 30.80
N LYS A 502 -19.02 6.23 30.61
CA LYS A 502 -18.74 7.16 29.52
C LYS A 502 -18.65 6.44 28.17
N LEU A 503 -18.14 5.21 28.15
CA LEU A 503 -18.05 4.37 26.94
C LEU A 503 -19.42 3.84 26.48
N LEU A 504 -20.41 3.74 27.37
CA LEU A 504 -21.77 3.31 27.02
C LEU A 504 -22.41 4.18 25.95
N ILE A 505 -22.04 5.45 25.90
CA ILE A 505 -22.49 6.37 24.85
C ILE A 505 -22.10 5.82 23.47
N LEU A 506 -20.85 5.36 23.30
CA LEU A 506 -20.35 4.82 22.03
C LEU A 506 -21.12 3.54 21.62
N ILE A 507 -21.53 2.73 22.60
CA ILE A 507 -22.32 1.50 22.39
C ILE A 507 -23.78 1.83 22.00
N ARG A 508 -24.41 2.80 22.67
CA ARG A 508 -25.81 3.22 22.43
C ARG A 508 -26.08 3.71 21.00
N TYR A 509 -25.08 4.31 20.35
CA TYR A 509 -25.24 4.89 19.02
C TYR A 509 -25.16 3.88 17.85
N TYR A 510 -24.74 2.64 18.08
CA TYR A 510 -24.39 1.70 17.01
C TYR A 510 -25.52 0.77 16.52
N GLY A 511 -26.54 0.51 17.35
CA GLY A 511 -27.65 -0.39 17.01
C GLY A 511 -27.26 -1.78 16.49
N ASN A 512 -28.22 -2.49 15.89
CA ASN A 512 -28.10 -3.89 15.42
C ASN A 512 -26.86 -4.26 14.56
N ASN A 513 -26.21 -3.32 13.88
CA ASN A 513 -25.02 -3.60 13.04
C ASN A 513 -23.73 -3.83 13.86
N PHE A 514 -23.75 -3.54 15.17
CA PHE A 514 -22.64 -3.74 16.11
C PHE A 514 -22.28 -5.23 16.25
N LEU A 515 -23.27 -6.13 16.31
CA LEU A 515 -23.11 -7.53 16.74
C LEU A 515 -22.15 -8.36 15.87
N THR A 516 -22.02 -8.05 14.59
CA THR A 516 -21.11 -8.74 13.66
C THR A 516 -19.65 -8.31 13.82
N SER A 517 -19.37 -7.03 14.04
CA SER A 517 -18.01 -6.47 14.22
C SER A 517 -17.45 -6.78 15.61
N ILE A 518 -18.33 -6.93 16.59
CA ILE A 518 -18.07 -7.26 17.99
C ILE A 518 -17.27 -8.56 18.20
N ALA A 519 -17.41 -9.54 17.30
CA ALA A 519 -16.71 -10.80 17.46
C ALA A 519 -15.17 -10.61 17.52
N GLN A 520 -14.65 -9.55 16.90
CA GLN A 520 -13.24 -9.15 16.94
C GLN A 520 -12.92 -8.33 18.21
N THR A 521 -13.75 -7.35 18.58
CA THR A 521 -13.62 -6.50 19.79
C THR A 521 -13.47 -7.28 21.08
N ILE A 522 -14.24 -8.36 21.19
CA ILE A 522 -14.32 -9.17 22.40
C ILE A 522 -13.00 -9.88 22.73
N SER A 523 -12.16 -10.17 21.73
CA SER A 523 -10.90 -10.89 21.97
C SER A 523 -9.85 -10.07 22.74
N ILE A 524 -10.07 -8.76 22.89
CA ILE A 524 -9.09 -7.79 23.38
C ILE A 524 -9.44 -7.26 24.78
N VAL A 525 -10.71 -7.40 25.20
CA VAL A 525 -11.21 -6.89 26.49
C VAL A 525 -11.11 -7.97 27.57
N ASN A 526 -10.61 -7.60 28.76
CA ASN A 526 -10.60 -8.51 29.91
C ASN A 526 -12.03 -8.94 30.26
N ALA A 527 -12.26 -10.26 30.35
CA ALA A 527 -13.56 -10.85 30.63
C ALA A 527 -14.16 -10.39 31.97
N ASP A 528 -13.33 -10.11 32.99
CA ASP A 528 -13.83 -9.60 34.27
C ASP A 528 -14.35 -8.16 34.16
N ASN A 529 -13.76 -7.32 33.30
CA ASN A 529 -14.24 -5.96 33.04
C ASN A 529 -15.61 -5.96 32.36
N ILE A 530 -15.83 -6.87 31.40
CA ILE A 530 -17.14 -7.06 30.73
C ILE A 530 -18.24 -7.33 31.76
N ALA A 531 -17.93 -8.05 32.82
CA ALA A 531 -18.91 -8.40 33.84
C ALA A 531 -19.21 -7.25 34.80
N LEU A 532 -18.20 -6.46 35.18
CA LEU A 532 -18.39 -5.21 35.93
C LEU A 532 -19.23 -4.20 35.12
N TRP A 533 -18.93 -4.08 33.83
CA TRP A 533 -19.68 -3.26 32.89
C TRP A 533 -21.15 -3.66 32.80
N ALA A 534 -21.44 -4.97 32.82
CA ALA A 534 -22.82 -5.47 32.84
C ALA A 534 -23.56 -4.94 34.07
N ILE A 535 -22.93 -5.01 35.24
CA ILE A 535 -23.47 -4.53 36.51
C ILE A 535 -23.69 -3.01 36.46
N ASP A 536 -22.73 -2.22 35.97
CA ASP A 536 -22.86 -0.76 35.88
C ASP A 536 -24.00 -0.33 34.94
N VAL A 537 -24.18 -1.00 33.79
CA VAL A 537 -25.32 -0.77 32.89
C VAL A 537 -26.64 -0.99 33.62
N ILE A 538 -26.71 -2.05 34.42
CA ILE A 538 -27.93 -2.44 35.14
C ILE A 538 -28.29 -1.40 36.18
N GLU A 539 -27.29 -0.86 36.89
CA GLU A 539 -27.51 0.16 37.91
C GLU A 539 -27.89 1.52 37.31
N HIS A 540 -27.44 1.85 36.10
CA HIS A 540 -27.65 3.16 35.47
C HIS A 540 -28.80 3.22 34.45
N LEU A 541 -29.35 2.09 33.99
CA LEU A 541 -30.52 2.07 33.12
C LEU A 541 -31.81 2.18 33.96
N ASP A 542 -32.17 3.43 34.25
CA ASP A 542 -33.36 3.80 35.01
C ASP A 542 -34.66 3.52 34.20
N GLY A 543 -35.06 2.25 34.15
CA GLY A 543 -36.41 1.78 33.78
C GLY A 543 -36.86 1.89 32.30
N ASN A 544 -36.17 2.65 31.44
CA ASN A 544 -36.52 2.80 30.01
C ASN A 544 -35.64 1.95 29.10
N PHE A 545 -36.01 0.68 28.93
CA PHE A 545 -35.32 -0.29 28.07
C PHE A 545 -35.93 -0.36 26.66
N GLU A 546 -35.88 0.73 25.90
CA GLU A 546 -36.30 0.72 24.49
C GLU A 546 -35.23 0.14 23.54
N ASN A 547 -33.96 0.00 23.97
CA ASN A 547 -32.88 -0.59 23.17
C ASN A 547 -32.54 -2.02 23.63
N SER A 548 -33.19 -3.03 23.04
CA SER A 548 -32.91 -4.47 23.29
C SER A 548 -31.49 -4.91 22.93
N ASP A 549 -30.81 -4.16 22.08
CA ASP A 549 -29.58 -4.60 21.42
C ASP A 549 -28.35 -4.50 22.36
N GLU A 550 -28.34 -3.53 23.27
CA GLU A 550 -27.29 -3.33 24.28
C GLU A 550 -27.24 -4.49 25.27
N ILE A 551 -28.40 -4.92 25.76
CA ILE A 551 -28.50 -6.06 26.69
C ILE A 551 -28.17 -7.37 25.96
N ASN A 552 -28.65 -7.54 24.73
CA ASN A 552 -28.32 -8.71 23.92
C ASN A 552 -26.81 -8.82 23.65
N PHE A 553 -26.13 -7.69 23.39
CA PHE A 553 -24.68 -7.62 23.26
C PHE A 553 -23.96 -8.04 24.55
N MET A 554 -24.38 -7.52 25.71
CA MET A 554 -23.76 -7.86 27.00
C MET A 554 -23.91 -9.34 27.34
N ILE A 555 -25.09 -9.92 27.09
CA ILE A 555 -25.37 -11.35 27.31
C ILE A 555 -24.56 -12.22 26.34
N TYR A 556 -24.52 -11.88 25.05
CA TYR A 556 -23.70 -12.59 24.06
C TYR A 556 -22.21 -12.56 24.44
N THR A 557 -21.73 -11.40 24.87
CA THR A 557 -20.33 -11.18 25.25
C THR A 557 -19.96 -11.93 26.52
N PHE A 558 -20.84 -11.95 27.52
CA PHE A 558 -20.68 -12.79 28.70
C PHE A 558 -20.55 -14.26 28.34
N LEU A 559 -21.49 -14.80 27.56
CA LEU A 559 -21.50 -16.21 27.17
C LEU A 559 -20.25 -16.61 26.36
N LYS A 560 -19.69 -15.69 25.57
CA LYS A 560 -18.49 -15.93 24.77
C LYS A 560 -17.19 -15.98 25.59
N ASN A 561 -17.06 -15.18 26.66
CA ASN A 561 -15.79 -15.06 27.42
C ASN A 561 -15.85 -15.64 28.83
N TYR A 562 -16.99 -16.18 29.26
CA TYR A 562 -17.20 -16.74 30.58
C TYR A 562 -16.06 -17.68 31.05
N LYS A 563 -15.51 -18.53 30.16
CA LYS A 563 -14.39 -19.44 30.51
C LYS A 563 -13.10 -18.73 30.95
N ASN A 564 -12.93 -17.49 30.54
CA ASN A 564 -11.76 -16.67 30.87
C ASN A 564 -12.02 -15.76 32.08
N MET A 565 -13.24 -15.76 32.64
CA MET A 565 -13.59 -14.99 33.84
C MET A 565 -13.17 -15.77 35.08
N ASN A 566 -12.27 -15.20 35.88
CA ASN A 566 -11.83 -15.82 37.13
C ASN A 566 -12.64 -15.32 38.34
N ASN A 567 -13.44 -14.26 38.17
CA ASN A 567 -14.22 -13.68 39.25
C ASN A 567 -15.60 -14.34 39.41
N LYS A 568 -15.71 -15.16 40.46
CA LYS A 568 -16.95 -15.85 40.85
C LYS A 568 -18.10 -14.90 41.23
N GLU A 569 -17.81 -13.73 41.79
CA GLU A 569 -18.84 -12.74 42.17
C GLU A 569 -19.45 -12.07 40.92
N SER A 570 -18.63 -11.77 39.92
CA SER A 570 -19.09 -11.18 38.65
C SER A 570 -19.98 -12.13 37.85
N ILE A 571 -19.65 -13.43 37.84
CA ILE A 571 -20.49 -14.47 37.25
C ILE A 571 -21.86 -14.52 37.95
N VAL A 572 -21.87 -14.45 39.29
CA VAL A 572 -23.11 -14.48 40.08
C VAL A 572 -23.98 -13.25 39.82
N GLY A 573 -23.39 -12.05 39.75
CA GLY A 573 -24.13 -10.81 39.46
C GLY A 573 -24.88 -10.85 38.12
N ILE A 574 -24.27 -11.42 37.07
CA ILE A 574 -24.90 -11.55 35.75
C ILE A 574 -26.06 -12.56 35.77
N PHE A 575 -25.92 -13.68 36.48
CA PHE A 575 -27.03 -14.64 36.63
C PHE A 575 -28.18 -14.05 37.46
N GLU A 576 -27.90 -13.21 38.46
CA GLU A 576 -28.94 -12.48 39.20
C GLU A 576 -29.65 -11.42 38.35
N PHE A 577 -28.95 -10.79 37.39
CA PHE A 577 -29.57 -9.92 36.39
C PHE A 577 -30.50 -10.68 35.44
N LEU A 578 -30.00 -11.77 34.84
CA LEU A 578 -30.83 -12.65 34.03
C LEU A 578 -32.05 -13.15 34.80
N LYS A 579 -31.96 -13.26 36.13
CA LYS A 579 -33.09 -13.58 36.99
C LYS A 579 -34.12 -12.44 37.11
N ASN A 580 -33.69 -11.20 37.27
CA ASN A 580 -34.60 -10.09 37.59
C ASN A 580 -35.29 -9.49 36.36
N ASP A 581 -34.65 -9.46 35.19
CA ASP A 581 -35.15 -8.73 34.00
C ASP A 581 -35.46 -9.60 32.77
N TYR A 582 -35.40 -10.93 32.88
CA TYR A 582 -35.56 -11.87 31.75
C TYR A 582 -36.89 -11.76 30.97
N HIS A 583 -37.99 -11.43 31.64
CA HIS A 583 -39.29 -11.28 31.00
C HIS A 583 -39.29 -10.18 29.92
N ARG A 584 -38.28 -9.31 29.91
CA ARG A 584 -38.09 -8.23 28.93
C ARG A 584 -37.17 -8.65 27.75
N LEU A 585 -36.51 -9.81 27.84
CA LEU A 585 -35.52 -10.32 26.86
C LEU A 585 -36.08 -11.36 25.86
N SER A 586 -37.31 -11.83 26.04
CA SER A 586 -37.82 -13.05 25.41
C SER A 586 -38.13 -12.96 23.90
N TYR A 587 -38.00 -11.79 23.25
CA TYR A 587 -38.50 -11.59 21.89
C TYR A 587 -37.48 -11.71 20.74
N HIS A 588 -36.17 -11.76 21.01
CA HIS A 588 -35.14 -11.65 19.95
C HIS A 588 -34.07 -12.78 19.88
N PHE A 589 -34.17 -13.84 20.67
CA PHE A 589 -33.10 -14.87 20.82
C PHE A 589 -33.11 -16.06 19.83
N ASN A 590 -33.82 -15.99 18.71
CA ASN A 590 -34.15 -17.19 17.91
C ASN A 590 -33.15 -17.65 16.82
N SER A 591 -31.89 -17.19 16.73
CA SER A 591 -31.12 -17.46 15.48
C SER A 591 -29.62 -17.85 15.51
N PRO A 592 -28.72 -17.55 16.48
CA PRO A 592 -27.29 -17.82 16.25
C PRO A 592 -26.62 -19.00 16.98
N PHE A 593 -27.32 -19.79 17.81
CA PHE A 593 -26.66 -20.73 18.76
C PHE A 593 -26.49 -22.20 18.30
N GLU A 594 -26.66 -22.52 17.02
CA GLU A 594 -26.56 -23.91 16.51
C GLU A 594 -25.14 -24.37 16.12
N LYS A 595 -24.07 -23.63 16.43
CA LYS A 595 -22.69 -24.05 16.09
C LYS A 595 -22.03 -24.87 17.23
N PRO A 596 -21.42 -26.04 16.93
CA PRO A 596 -20.84 -26.95 17.93
C PRO A 596 -19.64 -26.42 18.74
N ASN A 597 -19.08 -25.26 18.39
CA ASN A 597 -17.80 -24.78 18.93
C ASN A 597 -17.93 -23.95 20.23
N TYR A 598 -19.12 -23.83 20.82
CA TYR A 598 -19.39 -23.00 22.01
C TYR A 598 -19.78 -23.83 23.24
N GLN A 599 -18.97 -24.84 23.60
CA GLN A 599 -19.20 -25.66 24.78
C GLN A 599 -18.68 -24.95 26.05
N LEU A 600 -19.57 -24.38 26.86
CA LEU A 600 -19.28 -23.90 28.24
C LEU A 600 -19.01 -25.09 29.17
N GLU A 601 -17.93 -25.12 29.96
CA GLU A 601 -17.75 -26.19 30.96
C GLU A 601 -18.79 -26.04 32.08
N PHE A 602 -19.83 -26.87 32.03
CA PHE A 602 -20.98 -26.81 32.93
C PHE A 602 -20.60 -27.01 34.41
N ASP A 603 -19.49 -27.69 34.68
CA ASP A 603 -19.03 -28.00 36.03
C ASP A 603 -18.76 -26.76 36.91
N ASP A 604 -18.40 -25.62 36.30
CA ASP A 604 -18.08 -24.39 37.05
C ASP A 604 -19.34 -23.63 37.52
N ILE A 605 -20.46 -23.78 36.83
CA ILE A 605 -21.74 -23.10 37.14
C ILE A 605 -22.84 -24.02 37.66
N LYS A 606 -22.66 -25.35 37.61
CA LYS A 606 -23.72 -26.34 37.87
C LYS A 606 -24.48 -26.10 39.17
N ASP A 607 -23.78 -25.82 40.27
CA ASP A 607 -24.41 -25.72 41.58
C ASP A 607 -25.41 -24.55 41.64
N LYS A 608 -25.03 -23.39 41.06
CA LYS A 608 -25.89 -22.20 41.00
C LYS A 608 -26.94 -22.30 39.90
N PHE A 609 -26.59 -22.90 38.77
CA PHE A 609 -27.53 -23.17 37.70
C PHE A 609 -28.69 -24.05 38.19
N TRP A 610 -28.39 -25.15 38.90
CA TRP A 610 -29.42 -26.04 39.44
C TRP A 610 -30.20 -25.41 40.59
N GLU A 611 -29.53 -24.69 41.49
CA GLU A 611 -30.20 -23.89 42.52
C GLU A 611 -31.24 -22.97 41.91
N TYR A 612 -30.90 -22.29 40.82
CA TYR A 612 -31.81 -21.40 40.12
C TYR A 612 -32.90 -22.14 39.34
N TYR A 613 -32.51 -23.14 38.54
CA TYR A 613 -33.43 -23.93 37.72
C TYR A 613 -34.53 -24.54 38.57
N PHE A 614 -34.24 -25.00 39.80
CA PHE A 614 -35.23 -25.60 40.68
C PHE A 614 -35.98 -24.59 41.58
N ARG A 615 -35.46 -23.40 41.87
CA ARG A 615 -36.12 -22.41 42.75
C ARG A 615 -37.35 -21.71 42.18
N GLU A 616 -37.43 -21.48 40.86
CA GLU A 616 -38.49 -20.67 40.22
C GLU A 616 -39.70 -21.50 39.75
N ASN A 617 -40.93 -21.21 40.17
CA ASN A 617 -42.09 -22.07 39.85
C ASN A 617 -42.54 -22.08 38.37
N ASN A 618 -42.02 -21.17 37.53
CA ASN A 618 -42.39 -21.07 36.11
C ASN A 618 -41.31 -21.66 35.19
N SER A 619 -41.73 -22.45 34.20
CA SER A 619 -40.86 -22.99 33.15
C SER A 619 -40.36 -21.86 32.25
N PHE A 620 -39.10 -21.48 32.38
CA PHE A 620 -38.49 -20.49 31.51
C PHE A 620 -37.97 -21.16 30.23
N LEU A 621 -38.60 -20.85 29.10
CA LEU A 621 -38.19 -21.30 27.75
C LEU A 621 -36.70 -21.07 27.45
N LEU A 622 -36.07 -20.04 28.04
CA LEU A 622 -34.63 -19.77 27.90
C LEU A 622 -33.76 -20.70 28.74
N LEU A 623 -34.14 -21.05 29.98
CA LEU A 623 -33.39 -22.03 30.77
C LEU A 623 -33.44 -23.41 30.10
N ASP A 624 -34.60 -23.77 29.55
CA ASP A 624 -34.77 -25.01 28.80
C ASP A 624 -33.98 -24.99 27.47
N SER A 625 -33.86 -23.82 26.80
CA SER A 625 -33.01 -23.67 25.61
C SER A 625 -31.50 -23.66 25.95
N MET A 626 -31.11 -23.12 27.10
CA MET A 626 -29.74 -23.18 27.62
C MET A 626 -29.35 -24.62 27.96
N ILE A 627 -30.24 -25.41 28.59
CA ILE A 627 -30.05 -26.85 28.78
C ILE A 627 -29.82 -27.54 27.43
N LYS A 628 -30.59 -27.18 26.40
CA LYS A 628 -30.37 -27.65 25.02
C LYS A 628 -28.99 -27.27 24.46
N SER A 629 -28.49 -26.07 24.72
CA SER A 629 -27.18 -25.63 24.24
C SER A 629 -26.00 -26.30 24.98
N PHE A 630 -26.18 -26.69 26.25
CA PHE A 630 -25.15 -27.40 27.03
C PHE A 630 -25.09 -28.92 26.75
N TYR A 631 -25.91 -29.46 25.83
CA TYR A 631 -26.14 -30.90 25.60
C TYR A 631 -24.91 -31.76 25.32
N THR A 632 -23.80 -31.15 24.94
CA THR A 632 -22.59 -31.89 24.56
C THR A 632 -21.68 -32.21 25.75
N ILE A 633 -22.02 -31.74 26.96
CA ILE A 633 -21.28 -32.06 28.17
C ILE A 633 -22.02 -33.13 28.94
N ALA A 634 -21.31 -34.22 29.22
CA ALA A 634 -21.80 -35.28 30.09
C ALA A 634 -22.06 -34.67 31.48
N LEU A 635 -23.35 -34.50 31.81
CA LEU A 635 -23.78 -34.07 33.13
C LEU A 635 -23.52 -35.20 34.13
N TYR A 636 -22.28 -35.35 34.59
CA TYR A 636 -21.88 -36.45 35.48
C TYR A 636 -22.56 -36.42 36.87
N ASP A 637 -23.33 -35.37 37.20
CA ASP A 637 -23.90 -35.12 38.52
C ASP A 637 -25.43 -34.99 38.59
N VAL A 638 -26.20 -35.31 37.54
CA VAL A 638 -27.68 -35.17 37.56
C VAL A 638 -28.33 -35.99 38.68
N GLU A 639 -27.70 -37.09 39.12
CA GLU A 639 -28.19 -37.89 40.24
C GLU A 639 -28.20 -37.13 41.59
N LYS A 640 -27.30 -36.16 41.79
CA LYS A 640 -27.27 -35.32 43.01
C LYS A 640 -28.47 -34.39 43.09
N LEU A 641 -29.14 -34.11 41.96
CA LEU A 641 -30.35 -33.27 41.94
C LEU A 641 -31.48 -33.90 42.73
N PHE A 642 -31.65 -35.22 42.65
CA PHE A 642 -32.67 -35.94 43.41
C PHE A 642 -32.51 -35.80 44.93
N THR A 643 -31.27 -35.61 45.40
CA THR A 643 -30.98 -35.36 46.82
C THR A 643 -31.13 -33.89 47.22
N LEU A 644 -30.96 -32.95 46.29
CA LEU A 644 -31.02 -31.50 46.56
C LEU A 644 -32.43 -30.92 46.35
N TYR A 645 -33.19 -31.43 45.38
CA TYR A 645 -34.51 -30.95 44.99
C TYR A 645 -35.49 -32.12 44.87
N SER A 646 -36.52 -32.14 45.73
CA SER A 646 -37.50 -33.22 45.72
C SER A 646 -38.29 -33.26 44.40
N ILE A 647 -38.54 -34.47 43.91
CA ILE A 647 -39.34 -34.70 42.70
C ILE A 647 -40.76 -34.16 42.89
N GLU A 648 -41.38 -34.37 44.06
CA GLU A 648 -42.75 -33.92 44.33
C GLU A 648 -42.96 -32.42 44.14
N GLY A 649 -41.93 -31.60 44.42
CA GLY A 649 -41.99 -30.15 44.26
C GLY A 649 -41.70 -29.64 42.84
N HIS A 650 -41.14 -30.49 41.97
CA HIS A 650 -40.50 -30.05 40.71
C HIS A 650 -40.76 -31.00 39.53
N VAL A 651 -41.86 -31.75 39.56
CA VAL A 651 -42.20 -32.80 38.58
C VAL A 651 -42.07 -32.32 37.13
N ASN A 652 -42.58 -31.12 36.81
CA ASN A 652 -42.51 -30.55 35.47
C ASN A 652 -41.07 -30.31 34.99
N LYS A 653 -40.18 -29.87 35.89
CA LYS A 653 -38.78 -29.57 35.59
C LYS A 653 -37.99 -30.85 35.34
N TYR A 654 -38.21 -31.86 36.17
CA TYR A 654 -37.64 -33.18 35.95
C TYR A 654 -38.14 -33.81 34.63
N SER A 655 -39.39 -33.59 34.24
CA SER A 655 -39.91 -34.03 32.93
C SER A 655 -39.17 -33.38 31.77
N VAL A 656 -38.93 -32.06 31.84
CA VAL A 656 -38.18 -31.33 30.81
C VAL A 656 -36.72 -31.82 30.73
N ILE A 657 -36.05 -31.98 31.87
CA ILE A 657 -34.70 -32.58 31.93
C ILE A 657 -34.70 -33.97 31.28
N ASN A 658 -35.70 -34.79 31.56
CA ASN A 658 -35.80 -36.16 31.05
C ASN A 658 -36.04 -36.24 29.54
N ILE A 659 -36.96 -35.41 29.02
CA ILE A 659 -37.25 -35.27 27.58
C ILE A 659 -35.97 -34.94 26.82
N PHE A 660 -35.12 -34.10 27.42
CA PHE A 660 -33.89 -33.69 26.80
C PHE A 660 -32.78 -34.74 26.99
N LEU A 661 -32.37 -35.04 28.21
CA LEU A 661 -31.13 -35.77 28.42
C LEU A 661 -31.17 -37.26 28.03
N LYS A 662 -32.33 -37.91 27.96
CA LYS A 662 -32.48 -39.35 27.64
C LYS A 662 -31.43 -40.24 28.31
N ILE A 663 -31.16 -40.02 29.59
CA ILE A 663 -30.17 -40.79 30.34
C ILE A 663 -30.86 -42.05 30.90
N ASP A 664 -30.48 -43.23 30.41
CA ASP A 664 -31.12 -44.52 30.73
C ASP A 664 -31.27 -44.80 32.26
N ASN A 665 -30.34 -44.31 33.09
CA ASN A 665 -30.40 -44.46 34.56
C ASN A 665 -31.26 -43.40 35.27
N PHE A 666 -31.47 -42.23 34.63
CA PHE A 666 -32.27 -41.12 35.17
C PHE A 666 -33.76 -41.41 35.04
N ASP A 667 -34.16 -41.96 33.89
CA ASP A 667 -35.52 -42.41 33.59
C ASP A 667 -36.04 -43.43 34.62
N ASN A 668 -35.22 -44.44 34.93
CA ASN A 668 -35.58 -45.51 35.87
C ASN A 668 -35.89 -44.98 37.28
N ARG A 669 -35.18 -43.96 37.77
CA ARG A 669 -35.42 -43.36 39.09
C ARG A 669 -36.63 -42.44 39.11
N LEU A 670 -36.83 -41.63 38.06
CA LEU A 670 -38.03 -40.80 37.92
C LEU A 670 -39.29 -41.65 37.87
N MET A 671 -39.25 -42.75 37.12
CA MET A 671 -40.36 -43.70 37.00
C MET A 671 -40.66 -44.47 38.28
N LEU A 672 -39.79 -44.46 39.29
CA LEU A 672 -40.08 -45.01 40.63
C LEU A 672 -40.79 -44.01 41.55
N ASN A 673 -40.83 -42.73 41.20
CA ASN A 673 -41.54 -41.71 41.99
C ASN A 673 -43.03 -41.62 41.60
N SER A 674 -43.91 -41.78 42.58
CA SER A 674 -45.36 -41.86 42.35
C SER A 674 -46.00 -40.56 41.84
N GLU A 675 -45.43 -39.39 42.16
CA GLU A 675 -45.95 -38.11 41.67
C GLU A 675 -45.53 -37.86 40.21
N TYR A 676 -44.32 -38.27 39.83
CA TYR A 676 -43.88 -38.24 38.43
C TYR A 676 -44.71 -39.19 37.56
N GLN A 677 -45.02 -40.39 38.05
CA GLN A 677 -45.92 -41.32 37.36
C GLN A 677 -47.32 -40.72 37.12
N LYS A 678 -47.92 -40.07 38.13
CA LYS A 678 -49.22 -39.38 37.97
C LYS A 678 -49.15 -38.27 36.92
N TYR A 679 -48.06 -37.51 36.89
CA TYR A 679 -47.87 -36.45 35.89
C TYR A 679 -47.74 -37.02 34.46
N ILE A 680 -46.96 -38.08 34.27
CA ILE A 680 -46.86 -38.79 33.00
C ILE A 680 -48.21 -39.38 32.58
N GLU A 681 -48.98 -39.97 33.50
CA GLU A 681 -50.33 -40.48 33.21
C GLU A 681 -51.29 -39.35 32.77
N GLN A 682 -51.23 -38.18 33.41
CA GLN A 682 -52.01 -37.00 33.02
C GLN A 682 -51.60 -36.48 31.64
N GLN A 683 -50.30 -36.42 31.35
CA GLN A 683 -49.79 -35.99 30.04
C GLN A 683 -50.14 -37.01 28.94
N THR A 684 -50.02 -38.31 29.24
CA THR A 684 -50.41 -39.42 28.35
C THR A 684 -51.90 -39.37 28.02
N THR A 685 -52.75 -38.95 28.96
CA THR A 685 -54.20 -38.77 28.72
C THR A 685 -54.50 -37.58 27.81
N HIS A 686 -53.65 -36.53 27.85
CA HIS A 686 -53.70 -35.40 26.93
C HIS A 686 -53.20 -35.81 25.53
N ASP A 687 -52.10 -36.58 25.46
CA ASP A 687 -51.48 -37.04 24.22
C ASP A 687 -52.29 -38.13 23.49
N GLN A 688 -53.08 -38.93 24.21
CA GLN A 688 -54.03 -39.87 23.62
C GLN A 688 -55.15 -39.20 22.80
N LYS A 689 -55.46 -37.91 23.03
CA LYS A 689 -56.37 -37.12 22.17
C LYS A 689 -55.69 -36.65 20.88
N SER A 690 -54.38 -36.43 20.89
CA SER A 690 -53.56 -36.08 19.72
C SER A 690 -53.28 -37.32 18.86
N LEU A 691 -52.95 -38.45 19.50
CA LEU A 691 -52.64 -39.73 18.85
C LEU A 691 -53.80 -40.25 17.99
N LYS A 692 -55.05 -40.04 18.42
CA LYS A 692 -56.24 -40.47 17.68
C LYS A 692 -56.38 -39.84 16.29
N ARG A 693 -55.76 -38.66 16.06
CA ARG A 693 -55.71 -38.00 14.74
C ARG A 693 -54.50 -38.44 13.90
N GLN A 694 -53.41 -38.88 14.55
CA GLN A 694 -52.23 -39.43 13.86
C GLN A 694 -52.45 -40.88 13.41
N ASP A 695 -53.13 -41.70 14.22
CA ASP A 695 -53.41 -43.12 13.93
C ASP A 695 -54.21 -43.32 12.62
N GLU A 696 -55.10 -42.38 12.28
CA GLU A 696 -55.87 -42.42 11.03
C GLU A 696 -55.01 -42.07 9.80
N SER A 697 -53.99 -41.24 9.97
CA SER A 697 -53.00 -40.94 8.93
C SER A 697 -51.97 -42.06 8.74
N GLN A 698 -51.52 -42.68 9.84
CA GLN A 698 -50.55 -43.77 9.86
C GLN A 698 -51.10 -45.02 9.16
N LYS A 699 -52.33 -45.43 9.48
CA LYS A 699 -52.99 -46.60 8.85
C LYS A 699 -53.24 -46.41 7.35
N LYS A 700 -53.42 -45.16 6.90
CA LYS A 700 -53.53 -44.83 5.48
C LYS A 700 -52.17 -44.90 4.77
N TYR A 701 -51.10 -44.56 5.47
CA TYR A 701 -49.73 -44.66 4.97
C TYR A 701 -49.26 -46.12 4.85
N GLU A 702 -49.44 -46.92 5.90
CA GLU A 702 -49.07 -48.34 5.94
C GLU A 702 -49.83 -49.19 4.90
N LYS A 703 -51.09 -48.86 4.62
CA LYS A 703 -51.87 -49.51 3.56
C LYS A 703 -51.32 -49.19 2.16
N ASN A 704 -50.94 -47.95 1.92
CA ASN A 704 -50.33 -47.53 0.65
C ASN A 704 -48.95 -48.17 0.44
N GLU A 705 -48.15 -48.32 1.50
CA GLU A 705 -46.83 -48.93 1.44
C GLU A 705 -46.92 -50.42 1.09
N LYS A 706 -47.88 -51.14 1.70
CA LYS A 706 -48.10 -52.57 1.43
C LYS A 706 -48.62 -52.85 0.01
N GLU A 707 -49.54 -52.00 -0.49
CA GLU A 707 -50.02 -52.08 -1.89
C GLU A 707 -48.91 -51.73 -2.91
N GLN A 708 -47.93 -50.91 -2.54
CA GLN A 708 -46.78 -50.60 -3.37
C GLN A 708 -45.75 -51.74 -3.38
N GLU A 709 -45.45 -52.36 -2.24
CA GLU A 709 -44.54 -53.51 -2.16
C GLU A 709 -45.08 -54.72 -2.97
N GLU A 710 -46.38 -55.00 -2.92
CA GLU A 710 -46.99 -56.08 -3.73
C GLU A 710 -46.88 -55.82 -5.24
N LYS A 711 -47.04 -54.56 -5.68
CA LYS A 711 -46.81 -54.18 -7.09
C LYS A 711 -45.33 -54.30 -7.48
N TYR A 712 -44.41 -53.92 -6.58
CA TYR A 712 -42.97 -54.05 -6.82
C TYR A 712 -42.59 -55.52 -7.08
N GLN A 713 -43.05 -56.43 -6.22
CA GLN A 713 -42.78 -57.87 -6.34
C GLN A 713 -43.40 -58.49 -7.60
N GLN A 714 -44.59 -58.03 -8.03
CA GLN A 714 -45.21 -58.47 -9.29
C GLN A 714 -44.40 -58.05 -10.53
N ILE A 715 -43.95 -56.80 -10.59
CA ILE A 715 -43.13 -56.30 -11.70
C ILE A 715 -41.78 -57.06 -11.75
N LEU A 716 -41.20 -57.33 -10.57
CA LEU A 716 -39.98 -58.14 -10.40
C LEU A 716 -40.12 -59.58 -10.91
N HIS A 717 -41.30 -60.18 -10.81
CA HIS A 717 -41.55 -61.55 -11.29
C HIS A 717 -41.70 -61.62 -12.81
N ASN A 718 -42.13 -60.52 -13.43
CA ASN A 718 -42.43 -60.44 -14.86
C ASN A 718 -41.25 -59.94 -15.72
N LEU A 719 -40.07 -59.63 -15.17
CA LEU A 719 -38.86 -59.20 -15.90
C LEU A 719 -38.30 -60.30 -16.85
N GLN A 720 -39.02 -60.62 -17.94
CA GLN A 720 -38.64 -61.61 -18.96
C GLN A 720 -38.57 -61.03 -20.39
N THR A 721 -39.09 -59.82 -20.61
CA THR A 721 -39.12 -59.15 -21.91
C THR A 721 -38.65 -57.69 -21.79
N SER A 722 -38.22 -57.10 -22.90
CA SER A 722 -37.74 -55.71 -22.96
C SER A 722 -38.79 -54.68 -22.57
N ASP A 723 -40.07 -54.92 -22.89
CA ASP A 723 -41.20 -54.07 -22.47
C ASP A 723 -41.31 -53.95 -20.93
N ASN A 724 -40.95 -55.01 -20.19
CA ASN A 724 -41.06 -55.04 -18.72
C ASN A 724 -39.89 -54.32 -18.01
N ILE A 725 -38.80 -54.03 -18.72
CA ILE A 725 -37.65 -53.27 -18.19
C ILE A 725 -38.05 -51.81 -17.94
N PHE A 726 -38.85 -51.24 -18.84
CA PHE A 726 -39.29 -49.85 -18.76
C PHE A 726 -40.29 -49.61 -17.62
N ASP A 727 -41.24 -50.53 -17.45
CA ASP A 727 -42.20 -50.50 -16.34
C ASP A 727 -41.51 -50.67 -14.98
N PHE A 728 -40.50 -51.54 -14.91
CA PHE A 728 -39.67 -51.71 -13.71
C PHE A 728 -38.92 -50.43 -13.35
N TYR A 729 -38.25 -49.78 -14.31
CA TYR A 729 -37.52 -48.55 -14.05
C TYR A 729 -38.43 -47.38 -13.64
N ASN A 730 -39.56 -47.17 -14.34
CA ASN A 730 -40.52 -46.13 -13.97
C ASN A 730 -41.08 -46.34 -12.55
N PHE A 731 -41.26 -47.60 -12.15
CA PHE A 731 -41.67 -47.94 -10.80
C PHE A 731 -40.57 -47.59 -9.77
N VAL A 732 -39.33 -47.98 -10.03
CA VAL A 732 -38.16 -47.69 -9.16
C VAL A 732 -37.95 -46.18 -8.96
N VAL A 733 -38.01 -45.38 -10.03
CA VAL A 733 -37.85 -43.91 -9.96
C VAL A 733 -39.01 -43.23 -9.24
N LYS A 734 -40.25 -43.60 -9.59
CA LYS A 734 -41.46 -42.98 -9.03
C LYS A 734 -41.58 -43.18 -7.52
N TYR A 735 -41.04 -44.29 -7.00
CA TYR A 735 -41.13 -44.66 -5.59
C TYR A 735 -39.78 -44.67 -4.86
N ARG A 736 -38.70 -44.17 -5.47
CA ARG A 736 -37.33 -44.10 -4.91
C ARG A 736 -36.80 -45.43 -4.34
N TYR A 737 -37.19 -46.56 -4.91
CA TYR A 737 -36.60 -47.86 -4.50
C TYR A 737 -35.14 -47.95 -4.96
N ARG A 738 -34.32 -48.65 -4.18
CA ARG A 738 -32.90 -48.87 -4.44
C ARG A 738 -32.70 -50.08 -5.35
N LEU A 739 -32.01 -49.92 -6.49
CA LEU A 739 -31.75 -50.99 -7.46
C LEU A 739 -30.81 -52.09 -6.91
N ASP A 740 -30.05 -51.77 -5.87
CA ASP A 740 -29.23 -52.66 -5.05
C ASP A 740 -30.04 -53.77 -4.34
N GLY A 741 -31.38 -53.68 -4.30
CA GLY A 741 -32.26 -54.73 -3.77
C GLY A 741 -32.49 -55.94 -4.68
N LEU A 742 -31.91 -55.97 -5.88
CA LEU A 742 -32.17 -57.02 -6.89
C LEU A 742 -31.53 -58.39 -6.60
N GLY A 743 -30.50 -58.46 -5.74
CA GLY A 743 -29.79 -59.70 -5.41
C GLY A 743 -29.34 -60.48 -6.66
N ASP A 744 -29.53 -61.80 -6.67
CA ASP A 744 -29.11 -62.70 -7.77
C ASP A 744 -29.77 -62.38 -9.12
N ARG A 745 -30.91 -61.66 -9.14
CA ARG A 745 -31.61 -61.29 -10.38
C ARG A 745 -30.95 -60.12 -11.11
N GLN A 746 -30.01 -59.42 -10.47
CA GLN A 746 -29.25 -58.33 -11.08
C GLN A 746 -28.51 -58.82 -12.34
N ILE A 747 -27.96 -60.04 -12.34
CA ILE A 747 -27.24 -60.60 -13.49
C ILE A 747 -28.17 -60.78 -14.70
N HIS A 748 -29.40 -61.25 -14.48
CA HIS A 748 -30.38 -61.43 -15.55
C HIS A 748 -30.85 -60.07 -16.10
N PHE A 749 -31.08 -59.11 -15.21
CA PHE A 749 -31.42 -57.73 -15.58
C PHE A 749 -30.30 -57.07 -16.40
N MET A 750 -29.03 -57.23 -15.98
CA MET A 750 -27.87 -56.73 -16.71
C MET A 750 -27.73 -57.36 -18.11
N ALA A 751 -27.97 -58.67 -18.25
CA ALA A 751 -27.91 -59.36 -19.54
C ALA A 751 -29.01 -58.88 -20.50
N LEU A 752 -30.21 -58.59 -19.98
CA LEU A 752 -31.31 -58.02 -20.77
C LEU A 752 -30.97 -56.61 -21.26
N ILE A 753 -30.46 -55.73 -20.40
CA ILE A 753 -30.03 -54.38 -20.78
C ILE A 753 -28.92 -54.44 -21.83
N GLN A 754 -27.95 -55.35 -21.69
CA GLN A 754 -26.87 -55.52 -22.66
C GLN A 754 -27.39 -55.93 -24.05
N ASN A 755 -28.36 -56.86 -24.10
CA ASN A 755 -28.94 -57.31 -25.36
C ASN A 755 -29.77 -56.20 -26.03
N GLU A 756 -30.50 -55.42 -25.25
CA GLU A 756 -31.22 -54.24 -25.74
C GLU A 756 -30.26 -53.17 -26.26
N PHE A 757 -29.19 -52.86 -25.53
CA PHE A 757 -28.19 -51.88 -25.96
C PHE A 757 -27.51 -52.27 -27.29
N SER A 758 -27.21 -53.56 -27.47
CA SER A 758 -26.56 -54.05 -28.69
C SER A 758 -27.42 -53.86 -29.94
N ASN A 759 -28.74 -54.01 -29.79
CA ASN A 759 -29.73 -53.88 -30.87
C ASN A 759 -30.45 -52.52 -30.86
N ASP A 760 -29.95 -51.56 -30.09
CA ASP A 760 -30.65 -50.31 -29.85
C ASP A 760 -30.69 -49.44 -31.11
N GLU A 761 -31.90 -49.30 -31.69
CA GLU A 761 -32.21 -48.34 -32.76
C GLU A 761 -32.78 -47.01 -32.20
N LEU A 762 -33.19 -46.97 -30.93
CA LEU A 762 -33.80 -45.81 -30.28
C LEU A 762 -32.82 -44.64 -30.14
N TYR A 763 -31.51 -44.91 -30.09
CA TYR A 763 -30.51 -43.83 -30.10
C TYR A 763 -30.62 -42.95 -31.35
N LEU A 764 -31.10 -43.46 -32.49
CA LEU A 764 -31.33 -42.66 -33.71
C LEU A 764 -32.51 -41.71 -33.52
N GLU A 765 -33.54 -42.13 -32.79
CA GLU A 765 -34.69 -41.30 -32.45
C GLU A 765 -34.32 -40.21 -31.44
N ILE A 766 -33.45 -40.53 -30.47
CA ILE A 766 -32.86 -39.55 -29.53
C ILE A 766 -31.97 -38.57 -30.29
N LYS A 767 -31.09 -39.07 -31.15
CA LYS A 767 -30.21 -38.28 -32.01
C LYS A 767 -30.98 -37.30 -32.91
N ASN A 768 -32.21 -37.64 -33.31
CA ASN A 768 -33.06 -36.81 -34.17
C ASN A 768 -34.11 -35.98 -33.41
N ASN A 769 -34.16 -36.04 -32.07
CA ASN A 769 -35.16 -35.36 -31.23
C ASN A 769 -36.62 -35.66 -31.60
N THR A 770 -36.94 -36.89 -32.03
CA THR A 770 -38.30 -37.24 -32.55
C THR A 770 -39.23 -37.91 -31.53
N LEU A 771 -38.78 -38.16 -30.29
CA LEU A 771 -39.53 -38.89 -29.24
C LEU A 771 -40.09 -37.96 -28.15
N GLN A 772 -41.14 -38.41 -27.44
CA GLN A 772 -41.70 -37.71 -26.26
C GLN A 772 -40.71 -37.73 -25.07
N GLU A 773 -40.47 -36.57 -24.44
CA GLU A 773 -39.45 -36.36 -23.38
C GLU A 773 -39.46 -37.43 -22.28
N ASN A 774 -40.65 -37.79 -21.76
CA ASN A 774 -40.76 -38.74 -20.64
C ASN A 774 -40.27 -40.16 -20.95
N LYS A 775 -40.33 -40.61 -22.21
CA LYS A 775 -39.87 -41.95 -22.60
C LYS A 775 -38.34 -42.00 -22.77
N ILE A 776 -37.77 -40.91 -23.30
CA ILE A 776 -36.32 -40.72 -23.47
C ILE A 776 -35.62 -40.74 -22.11
N TYR A 777 -36.10 -39.93 -21.15
CA TYR A 777 -35.46 -39.83 -19.83
C TYR A 777 -35.33 -41.20 -19.14
N SER A 778 -36.38 -42.02 -19.19
CA SER A 778 -36.35 -43.32 -18.51
C SER A 778 -35.35 -44.30 -19.14
N ILE A 779 -35.22 -44.33 -20.46
CA ILE A 779 -34.27 -45.22 -21.16
C ILE A 779 -32.83 -44.76 -20.93
N CYS A 780 -32.58 -43.46 -21.10
CA CYS A 780 -31.26 -42.87 -20.89
C CYS A 780 -30.73 -43.16 -19.47
N TYR A 781 -31.59 -43.09 -18.44
CA TYR A 781 -31.16 -43.33 -17.06
C TYR A 781 -30.92 -44.81 -16.76
N ILE A 782 -31.66 -45.73 -17.39
CA ILE A 782 -31.41 -47.17 -17.28
C ILE A 782 -30.00 -47.47 -17.79
N PHE A 783 -29.64 -46.92 -18.96
CA PHE A 783 -28.30 -47.08 -19.50
C PHE A 783 -27.25 -46.37 -18.64
N ALA A 784 -27.48 -45.15 -18.16
CA ALA A 784 -26.57 -44.47 -17.24
C ALA A 784 -26.28 -45.32 -15.98
N TYR A 785 -27.33 -45.85 -15.35
CA TYR A 785 -27.21 -46.71 -14.18
C TYR A 785 -26.48 -48.02 -14.50
N PHE A 786 -26.81 -48.66 -15.63
CA PHE A 786 -26.14 -49.87 -16.10
C PHE A 786 -24.64 -49.64 -16.26
N PHE A 787 -24.25 -48.56 -16.94
CA PHE A 787 -22.84 -48.25 -17.16
C PHE A 787 -22.10 -47.78 -15.91
N ASP A 788 -22.77 -47.18 -14.93
CA ASP A 788 -22.17 -46.83 -13.63
C ASP A 788 -21.93 -48.07 -12.74
N THR A 789 -22.70 -49.14 -12.93
CA THR A 789 -22.67 -50.33 -12.06
C THR A 789 -21.81 -51.49 -12.57
N ILE A 790 -21.43 -51.50 -13.86
CA ILE A 790 -20.56 -52.54 -14.43
C ILE A 790 -19.06 -52.20 -14.28
N THR A 791 -18.20 -53.21 -14.39
CA THR A 791 -16.75 -53.04 -14.31
C THR A 791 -16.14 -52.58 -15.64
N LYS A 792 -14.95 -51.99 -15.61
CA LYS A 792 -14.22 -51.56 -16.82
C LYS A 792 -14.00 -52.69 -17.83
N ASP A 793 -13.68 -53.90 -17.36
CA ASP A 793 -13.52 -55.09 -18.21
C ASP A 793 -14.81 -55.48 -18.94
N TRP A 794 -15.97 -55.22 -18.34
CA TRP A 794 -17.27 -55.45 -18.96
C TRP A 794 -17.59 -54.39 -20.01
N ILE A 795 -17.27 -53.13 -19.73
CA ILE A 795 -17.44 -52.03 -20.69
C ILE A 795 -16.64 -52.30 -21.96
N ASP A 796 -15.40 -52.76 -21.81
CA ASP A 796 -14.53 -53.11 -22.95
C ASP A 796 -15.07 -54.25 -23.81
N LYS A 797 -15.89 -55.14 -23.22
CA LYS A 797 -16.55 -56.21 -23.97
C LYS A 797 -17.81 -55.72 -24.70
N ILE A 798 -18.49 -54.71 -24.16
CA ILE A 798 -19.75 -54.19 -24.68
C ILE A 798 -19.51 -53.10 -25.74
N ILE A 799 -18.53 -52.22 -25.52
CA ILE A 799 -18.21 -51.09 -26.40
C ILE A 799 -16.88 -51.39 -27.11
N GLN A 800 -16.96 -51.98 -28.30
CA GLN A 800 -15.80 -52.37 -29.11
C GLN A 800 -15.65 -51.49 -30.36
N THR A 801 -16.72 -50.87 -30.81
CA THR A 801 -16.80 -50.10 -32.06
C THR A 801 -17.21 -48.64 -31.84
N GLU A 802 -16.88 -47.78 -32.80
CA GLU A 802 -17.32 -46.38 -32.78
C GLU A 802 -18.85 -46.23 -32.83
N ASP A 803 -19.56 -47.18 -33.43
CA ASP A 803 -21.03 -47.18 -33.53
C ASP A 803 -21.66 -47.47 -32.16
N GLU A 804 -21.16 -48.48 -31.44
CA GLU A 804 -21.58 -48.78 -30.07
C GLU A 804 -21.27 -47.62 -29.12
N TYR A 805 -20.11 -46.97 -29.28
CA TYR A 805 -19.79 -45.77 -28.51
C TYR A 805 -20.75 -44.60 -28.83
N GLU A 806 -21.12 -44.42 -30.10
CA GLU A 806 -22.09 -43.40 -30.51
C GLU A 806 -23.47 -43.63 -29.89
N LYS A 807 -23.93 -44.88 -29.84
CA LYS A 807 -25.18 -45.26 -29.13
C LYS A 807 -25.12 -44.82 -27.68
N LEU A 808 -24.05 -45.18 -26.97
CA LEU A 808 -23.84 -44.83 -25.57
C LEU A 808 -23.82 -43.31 -25.36
N PHE A 809 -23.11 -42.59 -26.21
CA PHE A 809 -23.00 -41.14 -26.15
C PHE A 809 -24.38 -40.46 -26.20
N TRP A 810 -25.22 -40.83 -27.17
CA TRP A 810 -26.54 -40.20 -27.33
C TRP A 810 -27.51 -40.51 -26.19
N HIS A 811 -27.34 -41.65 -25.51
CA HIS A 811 -28.12 -41.94 -24.31
C HIS A 811 -27.71 -41.12 -23.10
N LEU A 812 -26.42 -40.84 -22.94
CA LEU A 812 -25.91 -40.15 -21.76
C LEU A 812 -25.93 -38.63 -21.89
N ILE A 813 -25.88 -38.10 -23.11
CA ILE A 813 -25.78 -36.65 -23.34
C ILE A 813 -26.97 -35.84 -22.83
N GLY A 814 -28.17 -36.43 -22.87
CA GLY A 814 -29.41 -35.80 -22.41
C GLY A 814 -29.57 -35.79 -20.88
N ILE A 815 -28.72 -36.49 -20.11
CA ILE A 815 -28.84 -36.54 -18.65
C ILE A 815 -27.71 -35.76 -17.99
N ARG A 816 -28.11 -34.70 -17.30
CA ARG A 816 -27.21 -33.86 -16.50
C ARG A 816 -26.38 -34.70 -15.53
N ASN A 817 -25.07 -34.45 -15.50
CA ASN A 817 -24.05 -35.09 -14.65
C ASN A 817 -23.70 -36.57 -14.95
N GLN A 818 -24.42 -37.27 -15.82
CA GLN A 818 -24.17 -38.70 -16.10
C GLN A 818 -23.03 -38.94 -17.09
N MET A 819 -22.66 -37.95 -17.91
CA MET A 819 -21.40 -37.99 -18.68
C MET A 819 -20.15 -38.04 -17.81
N THR A 820 -20.27 -37.76 -16.52
CA THR A 820 -19.11 -37.64 -15.64
C THR A 820 -18.90 -38.88 -14.78
N ILE A 821 -19.71 -39.92 -15.03
CA ILE A 821 -19.52 -41.27 -14.49
C ILE A 821 -18.12 -41.76 -14.88
N ASN A 822 -17.36 -42.27 -13.90
CA ASN A 822 -15.98 -42.75 -14.09
C ASN A 822 -15.83 -43.74 -15.24
N ASN A 823 -16.85 -44.57 -15.45
CA ASN A 823 -16.91 -45.57 -16.51
C ASN A 823 -17.13 -44.95 -17.91
N PHE A 824 -17.92 -43.88 -18.02
CA PHE A 824 -18.07 -43.16 -19.28
C PHE A 824 -16.83 -42.33 -19.62
N VAL A 825 -16.21 -41.69 -18.62
CA VAL A 825 -14.91 -41.01 -18.76
C VAL A 825 -13.85 -41.99 -19.29
N TYR A 826 -13.79 -43.17 -18.67
CA TYR A 826 -12.85 -44.24 -19.06
C TYR A 826 -13.03 -44.69 -20.52
N ILE A 827 -14.25 -45.01 -20.95
CA ILE A 827 -14.47 -45.49 -22.32
C ILE A 827 -14.30 -44.38 -23.36
N SER A 828 -14.66 -43.14 -23.00
CA SER A 828 -14.49 -41.96 -23.85
C SER A 828 -13.02 -41.70 -24.19
N GLN A 829 -12.07 -42.02 -23.29
CA GLN A 829 -10.62 -41.93 -23.56
C GLN A 829 -10.17 -42.85 -24.70
N LYS A 830 -10.91 -43.93 -25.01
CA LYS A 830 -10.60 -44.85 -26.11
C LYS A 830 -11.18 -44.41 -27.46
N PHE A 831 -12.12 -43.48 -27.46
CA PHE A 831 -12.87 -43.05 -28.64
C PHE A 831 -12.82 -41.53 -28.87
N ILE A 832 -11.71 -40.87 -28.50
CA ILE A 832 -11.56 -39.40 -28.54
C ILE A 832 -11.94 -38.78 -29.90
N PRO A 833 -11.47 -39.26 -31.07
CA PRO A 833 -11.85 -38.66 -32.36
C PRO A 833 -13.35 -38.72 -32.62
N LYS A 834 -13.99 -39.83 -32.24
CA LYS A 834 -15.43 -40.02 -32.37
C LYS A 834 -16.20 -39.14 -31.39
N LEU A 835 -15.76 -39.06 -30.13
CA LEU A 835 -16.30 -38.16 -29.12
C LEU A 835 -16.31 -36.71 -29.60
N LEU A 836 -15.21 -36.21 -30.17
CA LEU A 836 -15.14 -34.84 -30.69
C LEU A 836 -16.15 -34.60 -31.81
N LYS A 837 -16.27 -35.54 -32.76
CA LYS A 837 -17.27 -35.46 -33.84
C LYS A 837 -18.70 -35.43 -33.27
N LEU A 838 -18.98 -36.27 -32.29
CA LEU A 838 -20.30 -36.35 -31.65
C LEU A 838 -20.59 -35.11 -30.78
N ALA A 839 -19.58 -34.55 -30.12
CA ALA A 839 -19.66 -33.30 -29.38
C ALA A 839 -20.07 -32.16 -30.31
N VAL A 840 -19.38 -31.98 -31.45
CA VAL A 840 -19.74 -30.97 -32.46
C VAL A 840 -21.18 -31.19 -32.95
N GLU A 841 -21.55 -32.43 -33.28
CA GLU A 841 -22.91 -32.75 -33.75
C GLU A 841 -23.97 -32.43 -32.69
N SER A 842 -23.68 -32.70 -31.42
CA SER A 842 -24.59 -32.43 -30.30
C SER A 842 -24.76 -30.94 -30.01
N PHE A 843 -23.69 -30.14 -30.14
CA PHE A 843 -23.76 -28.69 -29.92
C PHE A 843 -24.68 -28.00 -30.91
N LEU A 844 -24.75 -28.49 -32.15
CA LEU A 844 -25.66 -27.97 -33.18
C LEU A 844 -27.14 -28.30 -32.89
N LYS A 845 -27.42 -29.29 -32.04
CA LYS A 845 -28.77 -29.80 -31.76
C LYS A 845 -29.33 -29.34 -30.43
N ASN A 846 -28.50 -29.26 -29.38
CA ASN A 846 -28.94 -28.87 -28.04
C ASN A 846 -27.82 -28.16 -27.26
N ASN A 847 -28.00 -26.86 -27.05
CA ASN A 847 -27.03 -25.99 -26.37
C ASN A 847 -26.78 -26.38 -24.90
N SER A 848 -27.74 -27.06 -24.24
CA SER A 848 -27.59 -27.48 -22.84
C SER A 848 -26.54 -28.59 -22.64
N CYS A 849 -26.15 -29.27 -23.72
CA CYS A 849 -25.17 -30.36 -23.68
C CYS A 849 -23.72 -29.88 -23.62
N VAL A 850 -23.46 -28.59 -23.92
CA VAL A 850 -22.13 -27.99 -23.92
C VAL A 850 -21.45 -28.15 -22.56
N TYR A 851 -22.21 -27.94 -21.48
CA TYR A 851 -21.71 -28.10 -20.11
C TYR A 851 -21.22 -29.52 -19.81
N ASN A 852 -22.04 -30.54 -20.11
CA ASN A 852 -21.72 -31.93 -19.82
C ASN A 852 -20.44 -32.37 -20.54
N LEU A 853 -20.21 -31.83 -21.75
CA LEU A 853 -19.03 -32.14 -22.55
C LEU A 853 -17.78 -31.44 -22.04
N VAL A 854 -17.86 -30.16 -21.66
CA VAL A 854 -16.73 -29.46 -21.04
C VAL A 854 -16.30 -30.16 -19.74
N GLU A 855 -17.24 -30.54 -18.87
CA GLU A 855 -16.94 -31.27 -17.63
C GLU A 855 -16.34 -32.67 -17.89
N LEU A 856 -16.84 -33.39 -18.91
CA LEU A 856 -16.27 -34.65 -19.35
C LEU A 856 -14.80 -34.48 -19.77
N PHE A 857 -14.50 -33.49 -20.61
CA PHE A 857 -13.14 -33.22 -21.07
C PHE A 857 -12.19 -32.82 -19.92
N GLU A 858 -12.67 -32.05 -18.93
CA GLU A 858 -11.91 -31.73 -17.71
C GLU A 858 -11.56 -33.01 -16.92
N LYS A 859 -12.55 -33.89 -16.67
CA LYS A 859 -12.36 -35.13 -15.92
C LYS A 859 -11.45 -36.14 -16.61
N MET A 860 -11.33 -36.09 -17.93
CA MET A 860 -10.42 -36.96 -18.68
C MET A 860 -8.93 -36.65 -18.40
N ASN A 861 -8.60 -35.50 -17.78
CA ASN A 861 -7.27 -35.04 -17.34
C ASN A 861 -6.13 -35.22 -18.38
N MET A 862 -6.49 -35.34 -19.66
CA MET A 862 -5.59 -35.66 -20.77
C MET A 862 -6.20 -35.13 -22.06
N MET A 863 -6.10 -33.82 -22.30
CA MET A 863 -6.26 -33.32 -23.66
C MET A 863 -4.89 -32.87 -24.16
N SER A 864 -4.40 -33.52 -25.22
CA SER A 864 -3.32 -32.95 -26.02
C SER A 864 -3.79 -31.61 -26.58
N LEU A 865 -2.83 -30.70 -26.85
CA LEU A 865 -3.10 -29.39 -27.43
C LEU A 865 -3.95 -29.49 -28.72
N GLU A 866 -3.75 -30.56 -29.49
CA GLU A 866 -4.50 -30.86 -30.72
C GLU A 866 -6.02 -31.02 -30.49
N TYR A 867 -6.44 -31.74 -29.45
CA TYR A 867 -7.86 -31.97 -29.17
C TYR A 867 -8.55 -30.76 -28.53
N GLN A 868 -7.81 -29.99 -27.72
CA GLN A 868 -8.28 -28.67 -27.25
C GLN A 868 -8.58 -27.75 -28.43
N GLN A 869 -7.68 -27.69 -29.42
CA GLN A 869 -7.89 -26.88 -30.62
C GLN A 869 -9.12 -27.32 -31.42
N GLN A 870 -9.35 -28.62 -31.60
CA GLN A 870 -10.55 -29.12 -32.30
C GLN A 870 -11.84 -28.74 -31.58
N LEU A 871 -11.87 -28.83 -30.25
CA LEU A 871 -13.01 -28.41 -29.43
C LEU A 871 -13.24 -26.89 -29.51
N ILE A 872 -12.18 -26.09 -29.45
CA ILE A 872 -12.24 -24.63 -29.61
C ILE A 872 -12.80 -24.27 -30.99
N ILE A 873 -12.32 -24.92 -32.06
CA ILE A 873 -12.85 -24.73 -33.42
C ILE A 873 -14.34 -25.04 -33.45
N ALA A 874 -14.77 -26.16 -32.85
CA ALA A 874 -16.18 -26.52 -32.78
C ALA A 874 -17.03 -25.47 -32.04
N ILE A 875 -16.57 -24.98 -30.89
CA ILE A 875 -17.25 -23.92 -30.12
C ILE A 875 -17.34 -22.64 -30.94
N LYS A 876 -16.28 -22.25 -31.66
CA LYS A 876 -16.25 -21.07 -32.54
C LYS A 876 -17.25 -21.16 -33.71
N THR A 877 -17.68 -22.36 -34.11
CA THR A 877 -18.70 -22.53 -35.16
C THR A 877 -20.14 -22.36 -34.67
N LEU A 878 -20.38 -22.28 -33.35
CA LEU A 878 -21.72 -22.08 -32.80
C LEU A 878 -22.21 -20.65 -33.04
N GLU A 879 -23.53 -20.50 -33.21
CA GLU A 879 -24.13 -19.17 -33.30
C GLU A 879 -23.87 -18.37 -32.02
N ILE A 880 -23.44 -17.12 -32.14
CA ILE A 880 -23.08 -16.30 -30.97
C ILE A 880 -24.29 -16.12 -30.02
N LYS A 881 -25.52 -16.07 -30.55
CA LYS A 881 -26.75 -16.01 -29.73
C LYS A 881 -26.94 -17.25 -28.85
N THR A 882 -26.52 -18.41 -29.33
CA THR A 882 -26.55 -19.67 -28.58
C THR A 882 -25.62 -19.59 -27.37
N LEU A 883 -24.39 -19.11 -27.57
CA LEU A 883 -23.41 -18.93 -26.50
C LEU A 883 -23.87 -17.85 -25.50
N ALA A 884 -24.46 -16.74 -25.98
CA ALA A 884 -24.93 -15.66 -25.13
C ALA A 884 -26.08 -16.05 -24.17
N ASN A 885 -26.87 -17.06 -24.53
CA ASN A 885 -28.02 -17.53 -23.73
C ASN A 885 -27.65 -18.60 -22.68
N MET A 886 -26.37 -18.97 -22.54
CA MET A 886 -25.94 -19.93 -21.53
C MET A 886 -25.95 -19.33 -20.12
N ASP A 887 -26.25 -20.15 -19.11
CA ASP A 887 -26.11 -19.73 -17.71
C ASP A 887 -24.66 -19.35 -17.37
N LEU A 888 -24.50 -18.46 -16.38
CA LEU A 888 -23.21 -17.84 -16.04
C LEU A 888 -22.10 -18.86 -15.74
N VAL A 889 -22.43 -19.91 -14.98
CA VAL A 889 -21.47 -20.97 -14.62
C VAL A 889 -20.96 -21.72 -15.85
N TYR A 890 -21.77 -21.82 -16.91
CA TYR A 890 -21.42 -22.57 -18.12
C TYR A 890 -20.60 -21.73 -19.08
N ILE A 891 -20.99 -20.46 -19.26
CA ILE A 891 -20.24 -19.57 -20.14
C ILE A 891 -18.82 -19.34 -19.61
N GLU A 892 -18.62 -19.26 -18.29
CA GLU A 892 -17.28 -19.14 -17.68
C GLU A 892 -16.35 -20.31 -18.08
N ARG A 893 -16.85 -21.55 -18.06
CA ARG A 893 -16.05 -22.72 -18.48
C ARG A 893 -15.75 -22.72 -19.97
N VAL A 894 -16.70 -22.29 -20.80
CA VAL A 894 -16.49 -22.14 -22.25
C VAL A 894 -15.42 -21.07 -22.52
N LEU A 895 -15.48 -19.95 -21.80
CA LEU A 895 -14.50 -18.87 -21.92
C LEU A 895 -13.09 -19.33 -21.55
N ASN A 896 -12.93 -20.12 -20.47
CA ASN A 896 -11.64 -20.69 -20.08
C ASN A 896 -10.99 -21.54 -21.18
N LEU A 897 -11.80 -22.26 -21.98
CA LEU A 897 -11.31 -23.00 -23.14
C LEU A 897 -10.94 -22.06 -24.31
N LEU A 898 -11.77 -21.05 -24.57
CA LEU A 898 -11.54 -20.10 -25.67
C LEU A 898 -10.28 -19.23 -25.46
N VAL A 899 -9.89 -18.93 -24.21
CA VAL A 899 -8.63 -18.20 -23.89
C VAL A 899 -7.40 -18.89 -24.47
N LEU A 900 -7.42 -20.23 -24.59
CA LEU A 900 -6.28 -21.01 -25.08
C LEU A 900 -5.98 -20.77 -26.57
N ASP A 901 -6.87 -20.11 -27.31
CA ASP A 901 -6.71 -19.77 -28.73
C ASP A 901 -6.87 -18.26 -28.96
N LYS A 902 -5.80 -17.61 -29.43
CA LYS A 902 -5.80 -16.16 -29.73
C LYS A 902 -6.81 -15.78 -30.80
N GLU A 903 -7.16 -16.69 -31.71
CA GLU A 903 -8.16 -16.41 -32.75
C GLU A 903 -9.60 -16.37 -32.20
N SER A 904 -9.83 -16.82 -30.96
CA SER A 904 -11.14 -16.73 -30.30
C SER A 904 -11.54 -15.31 -29.91
N TYR A 905 -10.61 -14.35 -29.98
CA TYR A 905 -10.84 -12.96 -29.58
C TYR A 905 -12.09 -12.36 -30.24
N SER A 906 -12.28 -12.56 -31.56
CA SER A 906 -13.42 -11.99 -32.30
C SER A 906 -14.77 -12.57 -31.85
N VAL A 907 -14.80 -13.85 -31.46
CA VAL A 907 -16.00 -14.53 -30.97
C VAL A 907 -16.38 -13.98 -29.59
N ILE A 908 -15.41 -13.87 -28.68
CA ILE A 908 -15.63 -13.34 -27.33
C ILE A 908 -15.99 -11.84 -27.39
N GLN A 909 -15.37 -11.07 -28.28
CA GLN A 909 -15.72 -9.68 -28.53
C GLN A 909 -17.17 -9.54 -29.00
N SER A 910 -17.61 -10.42 -29.89
CA SER A 910 -19.00 -10.45 -30.34
C SER A 910 -19.96 -10.79 -29.20
N LEU A 911 -19.58 -11.72 -28.30
CA LEU A 911 -20.34 -12.02 -27.08
C LEU A 911 -20.43 -10.81 -26.15
N CYS A 912 -19.32 -10.12 -25.93
CA CYS A 912 -19.25 -8.89 -25.16
C CYS A 912 -20.18 -7.80 -25.73
N ASN A 913 -20.27 -7.68 -27.05
CA ASN A 913 -21.11 -6.64 -27.66
C ASN A 913 -22.61 -6.98 -27.66
N LEU A 914 -22.99 -8.25 -27.46
CA LEU A 914 -24.38 -8.69 -27.51
C LEU A 914 -25.08 -8.79 -26.15
N HIS A 915 -24.35 -8.92 -25.03
CA HIS A 915 -24.97 -9.33 -23.76
C HIS A 915 -24.40 -8.64 -22.50
N ASP A 916 -25.15 -7.67 -21.96
CA ASP A 916 -24.66 -6.83 -20.87
C ASP A 916 -24.46 -7.53 -19.53
N LYS A 917 -25.25 -8.56 -19.20
CA LYS A 917 -25.20 -9.21 -17.88
C LYS A 917 -23.86 -9.91 -17.60
N ASN A 918 -23.11 -10.30 -18.64
CA ASN A 918 -21.88 -11.09 -18.51
C ASN A 918 -20.63 -10.35 -19.04
N ASN A 919 -20.74 -9.06 -19.38
CA ASN A 919 -19.65 -8.28 -19.98
C ASN A 919 -18.34 -8.34 -19.18
N LYS A 920 -18.43 -8.42 -17.84
CA LYS A 920 -17.25 -8.55 -16.97
C LYS A 920 -16.40 -9.79 -17.31
N TYR A 921 -17.04 -10.95 -17.46
CA TYR A 921 -16.35 -12.21 -17.76
C TYR A 921 -15.80 -12.23 -19.19
N TYR A 922 -16.55 -11.67 -20.14
CA TYR A 922 -16.06 -11.54 -21.52
C TYR A 922 -14.85 -10.64 -21.63
N LEU A 923 -14.87 -9.46 -20.98
CA LEU A 923 -13.73 -8.55 -20.98
C LEU A 923 -12.50 -9.17 -20.29
N GLN A 924 -12.69 -9.88 -19.18
CA GLN A 924 -11.62 -10.62 -18.52
C GLN A 924 -10.97 -11.63 -19.47
N THR A 925 -11.80 -12.45 -20.12
CA THR A 925 -11.35 -13.46 -21.09
C THR A 925 -10.61 -12.83 -22.28
N LEU A 926 -11.08 -11.68 -22.76
CA LEU A 926 -10.39 -10.95 -23.82
C LEU A 926 -9.03 -10.41 -23.36
N MET A 927 -8.92 -9.96 -22.11
CA MET A 927 -7.66 -9.48 -21.53
C MET A 927 -6.63 -10.60 -21.38
N ASP A 928 -7.07 -11.81 -21.02
CA ASP A 928 -6.22 -13.00 -20.97
C ASP A 928 -5.64 -13.36 -22.35
N ILE A 929 -6.33 -13.01 -23.43
CA ILE A 929 -5.86 -13.22 -24.81
C ILE A 929 -4.93 -12.08 -25.27
N ASP A 930 -5.40 -10.82 -25.16
CA ASP A 930 -4.68 -9.63 -25.62
C ASP A 930 -5.18 -8.35 -24.91
N ALA A 931 -4.66 -8.09 -23.70
CA ALA A 931 -5.02 -6.93 -22.90
C ALA A 931 -4.89 -5.59 -23.67
N ASN A 932 -3.79 -5.38 -24.40
CA ASN A 932 -3.54 -4.13 -25.13
C ASN A 932 -4.61 -3.84 -26.19
N ARG A 933 -5.05 -4.89 -26.91
CA ARG A 933 -6.14 -4.76 -27.88
C ARG A 933 -7.46 -4.42 -27.20
N VAL A 934 -7.79 -5.04 -26.07
CA VAL A 934 -9.00 -4.74 -25.30
C VAL A 934 -9.02 -3.28 -24.87
N PHE A 935 -7.93 -2.77 -24.31
CA PHE A 935 -7.85 -1.38 -23.91
C PHE A 935 -8.11 -0.44 -25.08
N LYS A 936 -7.42 -0.64 -26.19
CA LYS A 936 -7.59 0.21 -27.37
C LYS A 936 -9.02 0.19 -27.93
N GLU A 937 -9.70 -0.95 -27.86
CA GLU A 937 -11.06 -1.11 -28.40
C GLU A 937 -12.17 -0.63 -27.45
N TYR A 938 -11.95 -0.68 -26.14
CA TYR A 938 -12.98 -0.38 -25.13
C TYR A 938 -12.72 0.91 -24.33
N GLN A 939 -11.57 1.56 -24.49
CA GLN A 939 -11.27 2.86 -23.89
C GLN A 939 -12.25 3.94 -24.38
N GLY A 940 -12.83 4.69 -23.44
CA GLY A 940 -13.82 5.74 -23.73
C GLY A 940 -15.24 5.23 -24.06
N SER A 941 -15.53 3.95 -23.86
CA SER A 941 -16.88 3.40 -23.98
C SER A 941 -17.63 3.41 -22.65
N ILE A 942 -18.97 3.25 -22.67
CA ILE A 942 -19.78 3.04 -21.44
C ILE A 942 -19.27 1.84 -20.61
N LYS A 943 -18.45 0.95 -21.21
CA LYS A 943 -17.86 -0.22 -20.55
C LYS A 943 -16.56 0.05 -19.79
N SER A 944 -16.09 1.31 -19.68
CA SER A 944 -14.87 1.65 -18.92
C SER A 944 -14.89 1.12 -17.48
N ASN A 945 -16.02 1.19 -16.77
CA ASN A 945 -16.16 0.64 -15.41
C ASN A 945 -15.98 -0.90 -15.36
N LEU A 946 -16.45 -1.60 -16.39
CA LEU A 946 -16.31 -3.06 -16.49
C LEU A 946 -14.88 -3.45 -16.85
N LEU A 947 -14.22 -2.64 -17.69
CA LEU A 947 -12.79 -2.79 -18.02
C LEU A 947 -11.95 -2.66 -16.75
N ILE A 948 -12.17 -1.62 -15.93
CA ILE A 948 -11.42 -1.45 -14.68
C ILE A 948 -11.66 -2.61 -13.69
N SER A 949 -12.90 -3.11 -13.59
CA SER A 949 -13.22 -4.30 -12.79
C SER A 949 -12.53 -5.57 -13.28
N ALA A 950 -12.29 -5.70 -14.59
CA ALA A 950 -11.55 -6.82 -15.17
C ALA A 950 -10.05 -6.75 -14.84
N ILE A 951 -9.43 -5.56 -14.96
CA ILE A 951 -8.00 -5.35 -14.61
C ILE A 951 -7.70 -5.76 -13.18
N TYR A 952 -8.60 -5.49 -12.24
CA TYR A 952 -8.40 -5.86 -10.84
C TYR A 952 -8.17 -7.36 -10.64
N ARG A 953 -8.87 -8.25 -11.37
CA ARG A 953 -8.62 -9.69 -11.24
C ARG A 953 -7.22 -10.11 -11.71
N HIS A 954 -6.56 -9.24 -12.48
CA HIS A 954 -5.16 -9.39 -12.90
C HIS A 954 -4.20 -8.52 -12.08
N SER A 955 -4.64 -7.92 -10.96
CA SER A 955 -3.78 -7.07 -10.12
C SER A 955 -2.56 -7.81 -9.57
N ASP A 956 -2.69 -9.12 -9.31
CA ASP A 956 -1.57 -9.96 -8.89
C ASP A 956 -0.66 -10.40 -10.06
N ASP A 957 -1.11 -10.25 -11.31
CA ASP A 957 -0.32 -10.58 -12.50
C ASP A 957 0.50 -9.36 -12.98
N THR A 958 1.68 -9.24 -12.40
CA THR A 958 2.62 -8.16 -12.74
C THR A 958 3.03 -8.12 -14.23
N ASN A 959 2.87 -9.21 -15.00
CA ASN A 959 3.20 -9.20 -16.43
C ASN A 959 2.14 -8.44 -17.23
N ILE A 960 0.86 -8.64 -16.92
CA ILE A 960 -0.23 -7.89 -17.55
C ILE A 960 -0.09 -6.40 -17.24
N LEU A 961 0.19 -6.04 -15.99
CA LEU A 961 0.38 -4.64 -15.59
C LEU A 961 1.60 -3.97 -16.27
N LYS A 962 2.72 -4.70 -16.41
CA LYS A 962 3.92 -4.21 -17.13
C LYS A 962 3.71 -4.08 -18.64
N SER A 963 2.72 -4.78 -19.19
CA SER A 963 2.40 -4.72 -20.62
C SER A 963 1.56 -3.50 -21.00
N LEU A 964 0.97 -2.81 -20.01
CA LEU A 964 0.20 -1.59 -20.21
C LEU A 964 1.11 -0.43 -20.61
N ASN A 965 0.70 0.33 -21.63
CA ASN A 965 1.40 1.55 -22.05
C ASN A 965 1.03 2.76 -21.18
N ASN A 966 1.79 3.85 -21.31
CA ASN A 966 1.59 5.06 -20.49
C ASN A 966 0.20 5.66 -20.67
N GLU A 967 -0.35 5.68 -21.89
CA GLU A 967 -1.69 6.22 -22.20
C GLU A 967 -2.80 5.44 -21.47
N THR A 968 -2.65 4.12 -21.39
CA THR A 968 -3.61 3.24 -20.72
C THR A 968 -3.58 3.44 -19.21
N ILE A 969 -2.38 3.53 -18.62
CA ILE A 969 -2.24 3.77 -17.19
C ILE A 969 -2.76 5.16 -16.82
N GLU A 970 -2.45 6.18 -17.64
CA GLU A 970 -2.99 7.53 -17.48
C GLU A 970 -4.51 7.52 -17.44
N PHE A 971 -5.14 6.86 -18.42
CA PHE A 971 -6.60 6.74 -18.50
C PHE A 971 -7.18 6.05 -17.25
N ILE A 972 -6.62 4.92 -16.83
CA ILE A 972 -7.11 4.19 -15.64
C ILE A 972 -7.04 5.08 -14.39
N LEU A 973 -5.95 5.81 -14.21
CA LEU A 973 -5.76 6.68 -13.04
C LEU A 973 -6.73 7.86 -13.05
N LEU A 974 -6.86 8.56 -14.17
CA LEU A 974 -7.78 9.69 -14.29
C LEU A 974 -9.23 9.23 -14.15
N GLU A 975 -9.63 8.17 -14.85
CA GLU A 975 -11.00 7.64 -14.83
C GLU A 975 -11.42 7.20 -13.42
N TYR A 976 -10.52 6.58 -12.66
CA TYR A 976 -10.80 6.18 -11.27
C TYR A 976 -11.09 7.37 -10.37
N TYR A 977 -10.19 8.35 -10.39
CA TYR A 977 -10.23 9.50 -9.50
C TYR A 977 -11.30 10.52 -9.90
N ASP A 978 -11.62 10.64 -11.19
CA ASP A 978 -12.61 11.59 -11.69
C ASP A 978 -14.04 11.03 -11.62
N ASN A 979 -14.25 9.75 -11.92
CA ASN A 979 -15.61 9.17 -12.02
C ASN A 979 -15.99 8.28 -10.84
N TYR A 980 -15.06 7.48 -10.31
CA TYR A 980 -15.39 6.42 -9.36
C TYR A 980 -15.42 6.93 -7.91
N GLU A 981 -14.43 7.72 -7.50
CA GLU A 981 -14.39 8.30 -6.16
C GLU A 981 -15.52 9.32 -5.93
N ALA A 982 -15.84 10.14 -6.94
CA ALA A 982 -16.85 11.20 -6.85
C ALA A 982 -18.30 10.66 -6.77
N GLN A 983 -18.67 9.68 -7.62
CA GLN A 983 -20.01 9.07 -7.58
C GLN A 983 -20.25 8.29 -6.27
N TYR A 984 -19.19 7.75 -5.67
CA TYR A 984 -19.29 6.94 -4.46
C TYR A 984 -19.53 7.77 -3.19
N VAL A 985 -18.99 8.99 -3.11
CA VAL A 985 -19.27 9.92 -1.99
C VAL A 985 -20.77 10.27 -1.93
N GLU A 986 -21.46 10.34 -3.08
CA GLU A 986 -22.90 10.57 -3.13
C GLU A 986 -23.74 9.33 -2.74
N GLU A 987 -23.29 8.11 -3.10
CA GLU A 987 -24.05 6.87 -2.84
C GLU A 987 -23.98 6.37 -1.37
N LYS A 988 -22.99 6.80 -0.57
CA LYS A 988 -22.91 6.51 0.87
C LYS A 988 -24.15 6.95 1.67
N GLY A 989 -24.98 7.86 1.13
CA GLY A 989 -26.24 8.25 1.75
C GLY A 989 -27.34 7.18 1.78
N ASN A 990 -27.24 6.11 0.97
CA ASN A 990 -28.39 5.23 0.67
C ASN A 990 -28.30 3.77 1.18
N GLY A 991 -27.40 3.44 2.10
CA GLY A 991 -27.55 2.30 3.01
C GLY A 991 -27.71 0.90 2.40
N TYR A 992 -27.29 0.66 1.15
CA TYR A 992 -27.23 -0.70 0.60
C TYR A 992 -25.91 -1.37 0.98
N PHE A 993 -26.02 -2.57 1.56
CA PHE A 993 -24.90 -3.45 1.85
C PHE A 993 -24.11 -3.70 0.56
N HIS A 994 -22.90 -3.13 0.50
CA HIS A 994 -21.95 -3.44 -0.54
C HIS A 994 -21.04 -4.58 -0.09
N ASP A 995 -21.09 -5.66 -0.87
CA ASP A 995 -20.07 -6.71 -0.97
C ASP A 995 -18.68 -6.06 -1.00
N ASP A 996 -17.71 -6.47 -0.17
CA ASP A 996 -16.33 -5.92 -0.08
C ASP A 996 -15.88 -5.27 -1.41
N THR A 997 -16.00 -3.93 -1.46
CA THR A 997 -16.40 -3.16 -2.64
C THR A 997 -15.42 -3.26 -3.79
N ILE A 998 -15.95 -3.20 -5.01
CA ILE A 998 -15.15 -2.98 -6.23
C ILE A 998 -14.21 -1.77 -6.05
N GLU A 999 -14.60 -0.77 -5.27
CA GLU A 999 -13.76 0.35 -4.82
C GLU A 999 -12.56 -0.11 -3.96
N ASP A 1000 -12.76 -0.90 -2.91
CA ASP A 1000 -11.69 -1.42 -2.05
C ASP A 1000 -10.65 -2.23 -2.86
N ARG A 1001 -11.15 -2.88 -3.91
CA ARG A 1001 -10.37 -3.64 -4.90
C ARG A 1001 -9.64 -2.70 -5.87
N MET A 1002 -10.28 -1.65 -6.36
CA MET A 1002 -9.71 -0.66 -7.26
C MET A 1002 -8.68 0.24 -6.56
N ASN A 1003 -8.95 0.68 -5.33
CA ASN A 1003 -7.98 1.30 -4.43
C ASN A 1003 -6.76 0.39 -4.25
N ARG A 1004 -6.94 -0.93 -4.04
CA ARG A 1004 -5.81 -1.87 -3.97
C ARG A 1004 -5.02 -1.95 -5.28
N LEU A 1005 -5.67 -2.12 -6.42
CA LEU A 1005 -4.97 -2.15 -7.71
C LEU A 1005 -4.22 -0.84 -7.97
N ILE A 1006 -4.87 0.30 -7.78
CA ILE A 1006 -4.32 1.61 -8.11
C ILE A 1006 -3.28 2.02 -7.08
N VAL A 1007 -3.64 2.10 -5.80
CA VAL A 1007 -2.77 2.61 -4.73
C VAL A 1007 -1.69 1.60 -4.32
N LYS A 1008 -1.99 0.29 -4.34
CA LYS A 1008 -1.00 -0.73 -3.91
C LYS A 1008 -0.25 -1.40 -5.06
N THR A 1009 -0.68 -1.25 -6.31
CA THR A 1009 -0.03 -1.93 -7.44
C THR A 1009 0.45 -0.97 -8.52
N LEU A 1010 -0.44 -0.24 -9.20
CA LEU A 1010 -0.06 0.63 -10.31
C LEU A 1010 0.80 1.80 -9.86
N ILE A 1011 0.35 2.56 -8.86
CA ILE A 1011 1.05 3.74 -8.33
C ILE A 1011 2.45 3.36 -7.80
N PRO A 1012 2.63 2.26 -7.05
CA PRO A 1012 3.94 1.75 -6.70
C PRO A 1012 4.79 1.29 -7.91
N LEU A 1013 4.19 0.68 -8.93
CA LEU A 1013 4.94 0.29 -10.14
C LEU A 1013 5.53 1.52 -10.87
N LEU A 1014 4.80 2.64 -10.87
CA LEU A 1014 5.24 3.87 -11.55
C LEU A 1014 6.53 4.46 -10.96
N HIS A 1015 6.75 4.39 -9.65
CA HIS A 1015 7.99 4.94 -9.07
C HIS A 1015 9.19 4.03 -9.26
N ILE A 1016 8.98 2.72 -9.38
CA ILE A 1016 10.06 1.73 -9.44
C ILE A 1016 10.68 1.67 -10.84
N ASP A 1017 9.88 1.98 -11.86
CA ASP A 1017 10.30 1.90 -13.25
C ASP A 1017 10.36 3.30 -13.86
N THR A 1018 11.58 3.76 -14.09
CA THR A 1018 11.86 5.12 -14.58
C THR A 1018 11.24 5.42 -15.94
N ARG A 1019 10.77 4.41 -16.69
CA ARG A 1019 10.02 4.59 -17.96
C ARG A 1019 8.69 5.33 -17.77
N TYR A 1020 8.17 5.37 -16.55
CA TYR A 1020 6.95 6.07 -16.22
C TYR A 1020 7.17 7.49 -15.66
N MET A 1021 8.41 7.97 -15.58
CA MET A 1021 8.72 9.32 -15.10
C MET A 1021 7.97 10.40 -15.88
N ASP A 1022 7.94 10.31 -17.20
CA ASP A 1022 7.24 11.30 -18.05
C ASP A 1022 5.72 11.29 -17.77
N LEU A 1023 5.15 10.11 -17.54
CA LEU A 1023 3.75 9.96 -17.17
C LEU A 1023 3.48 10.60 -15.79
N LEU A 1024 4.34 10.34 -14.80
CA LEU A 1024 4.23 10.96 -13.47
C LEU A 1024 4.36 12.49 -13.55
N GLN A 1025 5.31 12.99 -14.35
CA GLN A 1025 5.50 14.42 -14.59
C GLN A 1025 4.28 15.06 -15.27
N LYS A 1026 3.61 14.35 -16.18
CA LYS A 1026 2.35 14.80 -16.77
C LYS A 1026 1.22 14.80 -15.74
N LEU A 1027 1.04 13.70 -15.03
CA LEU A 1027 -0.05 13.50 -14.07
C LEU A 1027 0.07 14.40 -12.82
N GLN A 1028 1.25 14.91 -12.47
CA GLN A 1028 1.41 15.84 -11.34
C GLN A 1028 0.65 17.17 -11.55
N HIS A 1029 0.20 17.45 -12.77
CA HIS A 1029 -0.59 18.61 -13.14
C HIS A 1029 -2.08 18.30 -13.35
N THR A 1030 -2.53 17.10 -12.96
CA THR A 1030 -3.95 16.75 -13.00
C THR A 1030 -4.79 17.70 -12.13
N PRO A 1031 -6.00 18.09 -12.55
CA PRO A 1031 -6.92 18.89 -11.73
C PRO A 1031 -7.43 18.12 -10.51
N ASN A 1032 -7.35 16.78 -10.51
CA ASN A 1032 -7.77 15.96 -9.39
C ASN A 1032 -6.76 16.03 -8.23
N LYS A 1033 -7.09 16.77 -7.17
CA LYS A 1033 -6.17 17.02 -6.05
C LYS A 1033 -5.67 15.75 -5.36
N LYS A 1034 -6.52 14.73 -5.17
CA LYS A 1034 -6.14 13.47 -4.49
C LYS A 1034 -5.13 12.69 -5.32
N LEU A 1035 -5.41 12.49 -6.61
CA LEU A 1035 -4.45 11.88 -7.54
C LEU A 1035 -3.16 12.71 -7.63
N GLN A 1036 -3.27 14.03 -7.71
CA GLN A 1036 -2.12 14.93 -7.78
C GLN A 1036 -1.16 14.73 -6.59
N ILE A 1037 -1.70 14.64 -5.38
CA ILE A 1037 -0.92 14.42 -4.15
C ILE A 1037 -0.17 13.08 -4.23
N GLN A 1038 -0.87 12.00 -4.59
CA GLN A 1038 -0.25 10.68 -4.70
C GLN A 1038 0.81 10.62 -5.81
N ILE A 1039 0.54 11.21 -6.97
CA ILE A 1039 1.48 11.25 -8.10
C ILE A 1039 2.72 12.06 -7.74
N LYS A 1040 2.58 13.20 -7.08
CA LYS A 1040 3.74 13.99 -6.62
C LYS A 1040 4.58 13.21 -5.62
N TYR A 1041 3.97 12.48 -4.70
CA TYR A 1041 4.71 11.60 -3.78
C TYR A 1041 5.48 10.52 -4.55
N GLN A 1042 4.84 9.80 -5.48
CA GLN A 1042 5.54 8.78 -6.28
C GLN A 1042 6.62 9.37 -7.18
N LEU A 1043 6.39 10.54 -7.76
CA LEU A 1043 7.37 11.25 -8.56
C LEU A 1043 8.59 11.66 -7.72
N GLN A 1044 8.39 12.10 -6.47
CA GLN A 1044 9.47 12.33 -5.51
C GLN A 1044 10.25 11.04 -5.23
N GLN A 1045 9.57 9.92 -4.98
CA GLN A 1045 10.23 8.62 -4.78
C GLN A 1045 11.03 8.19 -6.02
N ALA A 1046 10.48 8.43 -7.22
CA ALA A 1046 11.14 8.12 -8.47
C ALA A 1046 12.36 9.03 -8.73
N TYR A 1047 12.30 10.31 -8.35
CA TYR A 1047 13.47 11.21 -8.36
C TYR A 1047 14.58 10.70 -7.43
N ASN A 1048 14.22 10.29 -6.21
CA ASN A 1048 15.17 9.72 -5.24
C ASN A 1048 15.82 8.42 -5.77
N LEU A 1049 15.11 7.62 -6.56
CA LEU A 1049 15.65 6.41 -7.20
C LEU A 1049 16.49 6.71 -8.45
N LYS A 1050 16.05 7.66 -9.30
CA LYS A 1050 16.77 8.05 -10.52
C LYS A 1050 18.18 8.54 -10.19
N ILE A 1051 18.32 9.24 -9.06
CA ILE A 1051 19.59 9.77 -8.61
C ILE A 1051 20.62 8.72 -8.23
N LYS A 1052 20.20 7.57 -7.72
CA LYS A 1052 21.14 6.47 -7.45
C LYS A 1052 21.80 5.92 -8.71
N ASN A 1053 21.25 6.25 -9.88
CA ASN A 1053 21.77 5.90 -11.21
C ASN A 1053 22.35 7.12 -11.95
N ARG A 1054 23.04 8.04 -11.25
CA ARG A 1054 23.63 9.24 -11.88
C ARG A 1054 24.65 8.86 -12.95
N GLU A 1055 24.29 9.06 -14.21
CA GLU A 1055 25.21 9.15 -15.36
C GLU A 1055 25.87 10.54 -15.47
N PHE A 1056 25.70 11.43 -14.48
CA PHE A 1056 26.37 12.72 -14.48
C PHE A 1056 27.87 12.53 -14.22
N GLY A 1057 28.70 12.78 -15.24
CA GLY A 1057 30.15 12.73 -15.07
C GLY A 1057 30.65 13.82 -14.11
N ASN A 1058 31.80 13.61 -13.46
CA ASN A 1058 32.41 14.58 -12.54
C ASN A 1058 32.64 15.97 -13.15
N SER A 1059 32.72 16.08 -14.48
CA SER A 1059 32.73 17.36 -15.20
C SER A 1059 31.46 18.19 -15.02
N TYR A 1060 30.29 17.56 -14.83
CA TYR A 1060 29.03 18.25 -14.52
C TYR A 1060 29.10 18.93 -13.15
N TYR A 1061 29.53 18.18 -12.12
CA TYR A 1061 29.73 18.74 -10.79
C TYR A 1061 30.81 19.81 -10.77
N LYS A 1062 31.89 19.64 -11.55
CA LYS A 1062 32.89 20.69 -11.77
C LYS A 1062 32.26 21.98 -12.20
N GLU A 1063 31.42 21.91 -13.23
CA GLU A 1063 30.81 23.08 -13.84
C GLU A 1063 29.92 23.81 -12.85
N ILE A 1064 29.26 23.11 -11.93
CA ILE A 1064 28.43 23.72 -10.90
C ILE A 1064 29.30 24.29 -9.75
N LEU A 1065 30.29 23.53 -9.29
CA LEU A 1065 31.13 23.84 -8.12
C LEU A 1065 32.17 24.93 -8.39
N ASP A 1066 32.82 24.92 -9.56
CA ASP A 1066 33.87 25.88 -9.89
C ASP A 1066 33.32 27.24 -10.29
N LYS A 1067 32.10 27.25 -10.83
CA LYS A 1067 31.59 28.42 -11.48
C LYS A 1067 30.90 29.38 -10.50
N GLY A 1068 30.27 28.89 -9.43
CA GLY A 1068 29.26 29.71 -8.72
C GLY A 1068 28.26 30.36 -9.70
N ILE A 1069 28.12 29.78 -10.91
CA ILE A 1069 27.37 30.37 -12.01
C ILE A 1069 25.94 29.93 -11.79
N LEU A 1070 25.18 30.84 -11.18
CA LEU A 1070 23.89 31.14 -11.75
C LEU A 1070 24.17 31.98 -13.00
N PRO A 1071 23.90 31.48 -14.21
CA PRO A 1071 24.14 32.29 -15.40
C PRO A 1071 23.22 33.52 -15.44
N ILE A 1072 22.14 33.49 -14.66
CA ILE A 1072 21.12 34.54 -14.53
C ILE A 1072 20.67 34.56 -13.07
N ASN A 1073 21.00 35.63 -12.34
CA ASN A 1073 20.58 35.88 -10.95
C ASN A 1073 19.50 36.94 -10.83
N SER A 1074 19.30 37.70 -11.91
CA SER A 1074 18.41 38.83 -11.97
C SER A 1074 17.88 38.97 -13.39
N THR A 1075 16.76 39.68 -13.57
CA THR A 1075 16.24 39.99 -14.90
C THR A 1075 17.25 40.79 -15.74
N LYS A 1076 18.18 41.50 -15.08
CA LYS A 1076 19.28 42.19 -15.74
C LYS A 1076 20.28 41.22 -16.36
N ASP A 1077 20.63 40.13 -15.69
CA ASP A 1077 21.53 39.11 -16.24
C ASP A 1077 20.87 38.38 -17.43
N LEU A 1078 19.55 38.16 -17.36
CA LEU A 1078 18.76 37.62 -18.48
C LEU A 1078 18.79 38.58 -19.67
N PHE A 1079 18.62 39.88 -19.40
CA PHE A 1079 18.68 40.93 -20.41
C PHE A 1079 20.05 41.02 -21.08
N GLU A 1080 21.14 40.98 -20.30
CA GLU A 1080 22.50 40.97 -20.82
C GLU A 1080 22.79 39.72 -21.65
N LEU A 1081 22.35 38.54 -21.19
CA LEU A 1081 22.50 37.28 -21.93
C LEU A 1081 21.79 37.34 -23.28
N VAL A 1082 20.52 37.73 -23.30
CA VAL A 1082 19.73 37.76 -24.54
C VAL A 1082 20.25 38.86 -25.46
N GLY A 1083 20.61 40.03 -24.92
CA GLY A 1083 21.29 41.09 -25.67
C GLY A 1083 22.56 40.58 -26.36
N ASP A 1084 23.40 39.82 -25.66
CA ASP A 1084 24.61 39.22 -26.21
C ASP A 1084 24.31 38.16 -27.28
N ILE A 1085 23.28 37.31 -27.10
CA ILE A 1085 22.82 36.36 -28.15
C ILE A 1085 22.43 37.12 -29.42
N PHE A 1086 21.73 38.25 -29.29
CA PHE A 1086 21.36 39.08 -30.44
C PHE A 1086 22.56 39.75 -31.10
N ASP A 1087 23.49 40.29 -30.30
CA ASP A 1087 24.65 41.02 -30.81
C ASP A 1087 25.77 40.12 -31.37
N THR A 1088 25.78 38.84 -31.01
CA THR A 1088 26.81 37.88 -31.46
C THR A 1088 26.23 36.77 -32.34
N ASP A 1089 25.47 35.83 -31.76
CA ASP A 1089 25.03 34.61 -32.42
C ASP A 1089 24.00 34.91 -33.53
N ILE A 1090 22.92 35.64 -33.22
CA ILE A 1090 21.89 36.01 -34.21
C ILE A 1090 22.47 36.97 -35.25
N ARG A 1091 23.34 37.90 -34.85
CA ARG A 1091 24.07 38.76 -35.78
C ARG A 1091 24.88 37.97 -36.78
N ASN A 1092 25.67 37.00 -36.33
CA ASN A 1092 26.45 36.15 -37.24
C ASN A 1092 25.54 35.32 -38.15
N TRP A 1093 24.47 34.75 -37.61
CA TRP A 1093 23.50 33.99 -38.39
C TRP A 1093 22.84 34.82 -39.50
N VAL A 1094 22.42 36.05 -39.16
CA VAL A 1094 21.84 37.00 -40.11
C VAL A 1094 22.89 37.45 -41.12
N GLU A 1095 24.02 37.97 -40.64
CA GLU A 1095 24.96 38.76 -41.44
C GLU A 1095 25.99 37.90 -42.20
N GLN A 1096 26.36 36.74 -41.67
CA GLN A 1096 27.47 35.92 -42.19
C GLN A 1096 27.00 34.56 -42.71
N GLU A 1097 26.02 33.93 -42.06
CA GLU A 1097 25.55 32.57 -42.41
C GLU A 1097 24.46 32.56 -43.50
N GLY A 1098 24.11 33.73 -44.05
CA GLY A 1098 23.32 33.85 -45.28
C GLY A 1098 21.83 34.09 -45.08
N PHE A 1099 21.33 34.17 -43.84
CA PHE A 1099 19.90 34.44 -43.57
C PHE A 1099 19.45 35.82 -44.09
N TYR A 1100 20.38 36.80 -44.16
CA TYR A 1100 20.13 38.10 -44.79
C TYR A 1100 19.56 38.00 -46.22
N ARG A 1101 19.95 36.98 -47.01
CA ARG A 1101 19.50 36.81 -48.40
C ARG A 1101 18.00 36.55 -48.46
N HIS A 1102 17.49 35.72 -47.55
CA HIS A 1102 16.07 35.38 -47.48
C HIS A 1102 15.23 36.58 -47.03
N ILE A 1103 15.70 37.34 -46.03
CA ILE A 1103 15.06 38.57 -45.59
C ILE A 1103 14.99 39.59 -46.74
N ASN A 1104 16.10 39.78 -47.46
CA ASN A 1104 16.21 40.75 -48.55
C ASN A 1104 15.33 40.38 -49.75
N GLU A 1105 15.24 39.10 -50.11
CA GLU A 1105 14.34 38.61 -51.16
C GLU A 1105 12.85 38.81 -50.83
N LEU A 1106 12.46 38.62 -49.57
CA LEU A 1106 11.10 38.83 -49.11
C LEU A 1106 10.75 40.32 -49.02
N ALA A 1107 11.70 41.15 -48.55
CA ALA A 1107 11.53 42.61 -48.49
C ALA A 1107 11.37 43.25 -49.88
N LYS A 1108 11.91 42.64 -50.95
CA LYS A 1108 11.79 43.11 -52.34
C LYS A 1108 10.47 42.78 -53.04
N LYS A 1109 9.66 41.84 -52.53
CA LYS A 1109 8.45 41.28 -53.20
C LYS A 1109 7.12 41.99 -52.87
N GLU A 1110 7.15 43.18 -52.26
CA GLU A 1110 5.98 44.04 -51.99
C GLU A 1110 4.96 43.59 -50.91
N LYS A 1111 5.36 42.79 -49.92
CA LYS A 1111 4.61 42.75 -48.64
C LYS A 1111 5.54 42.73 -47.44
N ASN A 1112 5.87 43.92 -46.94
CA ASN A 1112 6.66 44.13 -45.72
C ASN A 1112 6.14 43.33 -44.50
N VAL A 1113 4.82 43.13 -44.42
CA VAL A 1113 4.15 42.32 -43.38
C VAL A 1113 4.57 40.85 -43.46
N GLU A 1114 4.86 40.31 -44.65
CA GLU A 1114 5.31 38.93 -44.81
C GLU A 1114 6.78 38.76 -44.42
N ALA A 1115 7.61 39.79 -44.58
CA ALA A 1115 9.00 39.78 -44.14
C ALA A 1115 9.15 39.85 -42.61
N GLU A 1116 8.42 40.75 -41.94
CA GLU A 1116 8.43 40.87 -40.46
C GLU A 1116 7.91 39.58 -39.81
N LYS A 1117 6.81 39.02 -40.31
CA LYS A 1117 6.26 37.74 -39.83
C LYS A 1117 7.19 36.54 -40.06
N PHE A 1118 7.91 36.53 -41.19
CA PHE A 1118 8.91 35.51 -41.48
C PHE A 1118 10.11 35.58 -40.54
N ILE A 1119 10.62 36.80 -40.29
CA ILE A 1119 11.68 37.07 -39.32
C ILE A 1119 11.25 36.59 -37.93
N GLN A 1120 10.05 36.98 -37.48
CA GLN A 1120 9.53 36.58 -36.18
C GLN A 1120 9.44 35.04 -36.02
N THR A 1121 8.96 34.35 -37.05
CA THR A 1121 8.84 32.87 -36.98
C THR A 1121 10.22 32.19 -36.93
N SER A 1122 11.19 32.74 -37.65
CA SER A 1122 12.53 32.14 -37.78
C SER A 1122 13.42 32.43 -36.56
N ILE A 1123 13.35 33.66 -36.03
CA ILE A 1123 14.16 34.09 -34.89
C ILE A 1123 13.83 33.33 -33.62
N LYS A 1124 12.57 32.97 -33.38
CA LYS A 1124 12.19 32.17 -32.22
C LYS A 1124 13.07 30.92 -32.09
N SER A 1125 13.11 30.15 -33.18
CA SER A 1125 13.86 28.88 -33.22
C SER A 1125 15.36 29.10 -33.05
N GLU A 1126 15.88 30.23 -33.56
CA GLU A 1126 17.30 30.56 -33.44
C GLU A 1126 17.67 31.07 -32.04
N ILE A 1127 16.78 31.82 -31.36
CA ILE A 1127 16.94 32.18 -29.94
C ILE A 1127 17.01 30.90 -29.10
N GLU A 1128 16.03 30.00 -29.25
CA GLU A 1128 15.98 28.73 -28.52
C GLU A 1128 17.24 27.90 -28.78
N LYS A 1129 17.65 27.76 -30.04
CA LYS A 1129 18.89 27.07 -30.44
C LYS A 1129 20.15 27.65 -29.80
N ASN A 1130 20.28 28.98 -29.72
CA ASN A 1130 21.47 29.60 -29.14
C ASN A 1130 21.46 29.57 -27.61
N LEU A 1131 20.28 29.57 -26.98
CA LEU A 1131 20.14 29.24 -25.55
C LEU A 1131 20.63 27.80 -25.28
N TYR A 1132 20.22 26.82 -26.09
CA TYR A 1132 20.73 25.44 -25.98
C TYR A 1132 22.24 25.34 -26.20
N LYS A 1133 22.78 26.03 -27.21
CA LYS A 1133 24.22 26.07 -27.50
C LYS A 1133 25.03 26.64 -26.32
N ARG A 1134 24.43 27.54 -25.54
CA ARG A 1134 24.99 28.11 -24.31
C ARG A 1134 24.73 27.25 -23.06
N LYS A 1135 24.27 26.01 -23.25
CA LYS A 1135 24.02 24.97 -22.21
C LYS A 1135 22.84 25.27 -21.27
N TYR A 1136 21.85 26.02 -21.73
CA TYR A 1136 20.60 26.17 -21.00
C TYR A 1136 19.61 25.06 -21.36
N GLU A 1137 18.81 24.59 -20.40
CA GLU A 1137 17.81 23.54 -20.63
C GLU A 1137 16.49 24.11 -21.20
N GLU A 1138 15.70 23.27 -21.86
CA GLU A 1138 14.42 23.65 -22.51
C GLU A 1138 13.40 24.17 -21.50
N ASN A 1139 13.45 23.65 -20.27
CA ASN A 1139 12.53 24.02 -19.20
C ASN A 1139 12.93 25.31 -18.48
N ASP A 1140 14.15 25.80 -18.70
CA ASP A 1140 14.64 27.00 -18.01
C ASP A 1140 14.07 28.29 -18.64
N PHE A 1141 13.76 28.25 -19.94
CA PHE A 1141 13.30 29.41 -20.71
C PHE A 1141 11.96 29.16 -21.38
N ILE A 1142 11.09 30.15 -21.36
CA ILE A 1142 9.86 30.15 -22.15
C ILE A 1142 9.92 31.32 -23.13
N VAL A 1143 10.10 31.03 -24.42
CA VAL A 1143 10.04 32.03 -25.50
C VAL A 1143 8.62 32.06 -26.07
N LYS A 1144 7.85 33.07 -25.67
CA LYS A 1144 6.51 33.32 -26.23
C LYS A 1144 6.61 34.29 -27.40
N ARG A 1145 5.83 34.03 -28.44
CA ARG A 1145 5.69 34.89 -29.62
C ARG A 1145 4.28 35.48 -29.63
N GLU A 1146 4.14 36.74 -30.03
CA GLU A 1146 2.83 37.41 -30.19
C GLU A 1146 1.98 37.34 -28.90
N GLU A 1147 2.59 37.56 -27.73
CA GLU A 1147 1.87 37.55 -26.46
C GLU A 1147 0.86 38.71 -26.41
N GLU A 1148 -0.40 38.38 -26.14
CA GLU A 1148 -1.50 39.34 -26.08
C GLU A 1148 -1.59 39.95 -24.67
N LEU A 1149 -1.42 41.27 -24.60
CA LEU A 1149 -1.53 42.04 -23.36
C LEU A 1149 -3.00 42.27 -22.99
N LEU A 1150 -3.25 42.67 -21.73
CA LEU A 1150 -4.61 42.98 -21.23
C LEU A 1150 -5.35 44.06 -22.04
N ASP A 1151 -4.62 44.89 -22.80
CA ASP A 1151 -5.18 45.91 -23.69
C ASP A 1151 -5.35 45.44 -25.15
N ALA A 1152 -5.31 44.13 -25.39
CA ALA A 1152 -5.39 43.46 -26.70
C ALA A 1152 -4.29 43.86 -27.71
N LYS A 1153 -3.22 44.53 -27.26
CA LYS A 1153 -2.02 44.73 -28.07
C LYS A 1153 -1.13 43.49 -28.01
N LYS A 1154 -0.32 43.29 -29.05
CA LYS A 1154 0.59 42.14 -29.16
C LYS A 1154 2.03 42.61 -29.18
N LEU A 1155 2.84 41.99 -28.34
CA LEU A 1155 4.28 42.13 -28.30
C LEU A 1155 4.90 41.03 -29.17
N ASP A 1156 5.99 41.34 -29.88
CA ASP A 1156 6.60 40.35 -30.78
C ASP A 1156 7.13 39.13 -30.03
N PHE A 1157 7.91 39.33 -28.95
CA PHE A 1157 8.33 38.24 -28.05
C PHE A 1157 8.40 38.65 -26.60
N THR A 1158 8.19 37.65 -25.75
CA THR A 1158 8.54 37.68 -24.33
C THR A 1158 9.39 36.46 -24.01
N ILE A 1159 10.54 36.66 -23.36
CA ILE A 1159 11.37 35.56 -22.87
C ILE A 1159 11.29 35.55 -21.36
N PHE A 1160 10.81 34.44 -20.80
CA PHE A 1160 10.78 34.19 -19.36
C PHE A 1160 11.91 33.26 -18.95
N TYR A 1161 12.55 33.54 -17.82
CA TYR A 1161 13.48 32.61 -17.18
C TYR A 1161 12.99 32.25 -15.78
N SER A 1162 12.43 31.04 -15.64
CA SER A 1162 11.86 30.51 -14.40
C SER A 1162 11.05 31.56 -13.61
N HIS A 1163 11.47 31.89 -12.38
CA HIS A 1163 10.84 32.84 -11.46
C HIS A 1163 11.59 34.19 -11.36
N ILE A 1164 12.63 34.41 -12.16
CA ILE A 1164 13.51 35.58 -12.03
C ILE A 1164 12.90 36.83 -12.67
N GLY A 1165 12.27 36.67 -13.84
CA GLY A 1165 11.63 37.78 -14.55
C GLY A 1165 11.51 37.51 -16.06
N SER A 1166 11.08 38.53 -16.80
CA SER A 1166 10.95 38.48 -18.25
C SER A 1166 11.55 39.69 -18.94
N ILE A 1167 11.87 39.51 -20.21
CA ILE A 1167 12.29 40.57 -21.11
C ILE A 1167 11.35 40.64 -22.31
N ALA A 1168 11.02 41.86 -22.72
CA ALA A 1168 10.22 42.14 -23.89
C ALA A 1168 11.14 42.34 -25.10
N ILE A 1169 10.78 41.82 -26.27
CA ILE A 1169 11.52 42.06 -27.51
C ILE A 1169 10.54 42.54 -28.57
N GLU A 1170 10.90 43.64 -29.22
CA GLU A 1170 10.16 44.23 -30.33
C GLU A 1170 11.07 44.34 -31.55
N LEU A 1171 10.61 43.84 -32.69
CA LEU A 1171 11.36 43.83 -33.95
C LEU A 1171 10.76 44.86 -34.93
N LYS A 1172 11.61 45.56 -35.68
CA LYS A 1172 11.18 46.43 -36.80
C LYS A 1172 12.14 46.34 -37.98
N LEU A 1173 11.67 46.68 -39.18
CA LEU A 1173 12.54 46.87 -40.35
C LEU A 1173 13.04 48.31 -40.38
N SER A 1174 14.23 48.53 -40.95
CA SER A 1174 14.88 49.85 -40.97
C SER A 1174 14.08 50.94 -41.68
N HIS A 1175 13.11 50.58 -42.53
CA HIS A 1175 12.23 51.54 -43.23
C HIS A 1175 10.90 51.80 -42.52
N ASN A 1176 10.60 51.12 -41.41
CA ASN A 1176 9.44 51.42 -40.58
C ASN A 1176 9.57 52.84 -40.00
N SER A 1177 8.46 53.59 -39.95
CA SER A 1177 8.41 54.95 -39.41
C SER A 1177 8.93 55.05 -37.97
N GLU A 1178 8.71 53.99 -37.20
CA GLU A 1178 9.08 53.80 -35.81
C GLU A 1178 10.58 53.58 -35.62
N ALA A 1179 11.28 53.15 -36.67
CA ALA A 1179 12.73 52.96 -36.70
C ALA A 1179 13.48 54.18 -37.26
N MET A 1180 12.79 55.30 -37.54
CA MET A 1180 13.38 56.53 -38.11
C MET A 1180 13.48 57.64 -37.05
N PRO A 1181 14.66 57.91 -36.45
CA PRO A 1181 14.84 58.86 -35.34
C PRO A 1181 14.27 60.26 -35.59
N THR A 1182 14.31 60.73 -36.84
CA THR A 1182 13.85 62.06 -37.24
C THR A 1182 12.33 62.18 -37.40
N ARG A 1183 11.60 61.06 -37.32
CA ARG A 1183 10.14 61.02 -37.46
C ARG A 1183 9.45 61.11 -36.10
N LYS A 1184 8.26 61.73 -36.10
CA LYS A 1184 7.43 61.88 -34.90
C LYS A 1184 7.02 60.53 -34.32
N GLU A 1185 6.78 59.56 -35.20
CA GLU A 1185 6.38 58.20 -34.88
C GLU A 1185 7.45 57.46 -34.07
N ALA A 1186 8.74 57.66 -34.31
CA ALA A 1186 9.82 57.06 -33.52
C ALA A 1186 9.86 57.62 -32.09
N GLN A 1187 9.63 58.93 -31.92
CA GLN A 1187 9.55 59.57 -30.61
C GLN A 1187 8.31 59.12 -29.83
N GLU A 1188 7.17 58.94 -30.51
CA GLU A 1188 5.94 58.39 -29.94
C GLU A 1188 6.10 56.90 -29.60
N TYR A 1189 6.94 56.16 -30.34
CA TYR A 1189 7.17 54.74 -30.14
C TYR A 1189 7.85 54.41 -28.82
N ILE A 1190 8.69 55.30 -28.28
CA ILE A 1190 9.34 55.11 -26.98
C ILE A 1190 8.28 54.85 -25.90
N ASN A 1191 7.21 55.65 -25.89
CA ASN A 1191 6.11 55.49 -24.93
C ASN A 1191 5.39 54.15 -25.14
N LYS A 1192 5.23 53.72 -26.39
CA LYS A 1192 4.58 52.46 -26.74
C LYS A 1192 5.42 51.25 -26.31
N LEU A 1193 6.74 51.29 -26.53
CA LEU A 1193 7.64 50.22 -26.10
C LEU A 1193 7.74 50.15 -24.57
N ASN A 1194 7.76 51.29 -23.87
CA ASN A 1194 7.64 51.33 -22.42
C ASN A 1194 6.32 50.73 -21.91
N GLN A 1195 5.20 51.00 -22.60
CA GLN A 1195 3.93 50.35 -22.30
C GLN A 1195 3.96 48.84 -22.54
N TYR A 1196 4.69 48.36 -23.54
CA TYR A 1196 4.85 46.93 -23.79
C TYR A 1196 5.69 46.24 -22.73
N VAL A 1197 6.80 46.86 -22.31
CA VAL A 1197 7.63 46.37 -21.20
C VAL A 1197 6.79 46.27 -19.93
N GLN A 1198 6.07 47.34 -19.56
CA GLN A 1198 5.19 47.35 -18.38
C GLN A 1198 4.00 46.39 -18.49
N GLY A 1199 3.34 46.35 -19.65
CA GLY A 1199 2.15 45.54 -19.88
C GLY A 1199 2.42 44.03 -19.91
N SER A 1200 3.62 43.63 -20.33
CA SER A 1200 4.10 42.24 -20.28
C SER A 1200 4.72 41.86 -18.93
N GLN A 1201 4.73 42.77 -17.95
CA GLN A 1201 5.43 42.61 -16.67
C GLN A 1201 6.93 42.32 -16.81
N SER A 1202 7.55 42.80 -17.89
CA SER A 1202 8.99 42.67 -18.12
C SER A 1202 9.75 43.82 -17.47
N ASP A 1203 10.96 43.56 -16.97
CA ASP A 1203 11.81 44.60 -16.38
C ASP A 1203 12.66 45.33 -17.43
N PHE A 1204 12.92 44.68 -18.57
CA PHE A 1204 13.78 45.18 -19.65
C PHE A 1204 13.17 44.95 -21.03
N GLY A 1205 13.63 45.73 -22.02
CA GLY A 1205 13.20 45.66 -23.42
C GLY A 1205 14.34 45.64 -24.43
N LEU A 1206 14.23 44.82 -25.48
CA LEU A 1206 15.11 44.86 -26.65
C LEU A 1206 14.37 45.41 -27.87
N PHE A 1207 14.91 46.46 -28.47
CA PHE A 1207 14.41 47.03 -29.72
C PHE A 1207 15.36 46.66 -30.87
N VAL A 1208 14.95 45.69 -31.69
CA VAL A 1208 15.82 45.09 -32.70
C VAL A 1208 15.41 45.54 -34.10
N ILE A 1209 16.33 46.13 -34.84
CA ILE A 1209 16.10 46.70 -36.17
C ILE A 1209 16.82 45.90 -37.24
N PHE A 1210 16.10 45.44 -38.26
CA PHE A 1210 16.67 44.73 -39.41
C PHE A 1210 16.85 45.68 -40.59
N ASN A 1211 18.08 45.85 -41.09
CA ASN A 1211 18.34 46.66 -42.27
C ASN A 1211 17.91 45.93 -43.55
N THR A 1212 16.90 46.45 -44.23
CA THR A 1212 16.41 45.85 -45.49
C THR A 1212 16.53 46.77 -46.70
N GLN A 1213 16.97 48.02 -46.52
CA GLN A 1213 16.95 49.03 -47.59
C GLN A 1213 18.14 50.00 -47.59
N GLN A 1214 18.71 50.32 -46.42
CA GLN A 1214 19.74 51.34 -46.30
C GLN A 1214 21.13 50.79 -46.64
N SER A 1215 22.06 51.65 -47.08
CA SER A 1215 23.46 51.25 -47.13
C SER A 1215 23.99 50.97 -45.71
N LYS A 1216 25.05 50.18 -45.58
CA LYS A 1216 25.66 49.87 -44.28
C LYS A 1216 26.01 51.14 -43.49
N GLU A 1217 26.61 52.13 -44.14
CA GLU A 1217 26.98 53.42 -43.54
C GLU A 1217 25.76 54.19 -43.03
N GLN A 1218 24.68 54.24 -43.83
CA GLN A 1218 23.42 54.90 -43.45
C GLN A 1218 22.71 54.17 -42.31
N PHE A 1219 22.78 52.84 -42.28
CA PHE A 1219 22.18 52.04 -41.22
C PHE A 1219 22.94 52.16 -39.91
N GLU A 1220 24.27 52.17 -39.94
CA GLU A 1220 25.09 52.41 -38.74
C GLU A 1220 24.82 53.80 -38.15
N GLU A 1221 24.66 54.83 -38.99
CA GLU A 1221 24.25 56.17 -38.56
C GLU A 1221 22.83 56.17 -37.97
N LEU A 1222 21.87 55.50 -38.61
CA LEU A 1222 20.50 55.32 -38.10
C LEU A 1222 20.48 54.68 -36.70
N ILE A 1223 21.22 53.57 -36.52
CA ILE A 1223 21.26 52.86 -35.23
C ILE A 1223 21.92 53.71 -34.15
N LYS A 1224 22.94 54.49 -34.50
CA LYS A 1224 23.58 55.44 -33.59
C LYS A 1224 22.57 56.51 -33.13
N GLU A 1225 21.84 57.11 -34.06
CA GLU A 1225 20.80 58.10 -33.76
C GLU A 1225 19.65 57.48 -32.92
N LEU A 1226 19.24 56.24 -33.19
CA LEU A 1226 18.26 55.53 -32.35
C LEU A 1226 18.79 55.26 -30.93
N LYS A 1227 20.06 54.86 -30.78
CA LYS A 1227 20.67 54.68 -29.45
C LYS A 1227 20.72 56.00 -28.68
N GLU A 1228 21.01 57.12 -29.35
CA GLU A 1228 20.96 58.46 -28.75
C GLU A 1228 19.52 58.85 -28.36
N LEU A 1229 18.52 58.49 -29.17
CA LEU A 1229 17.10 58.73 -28.89
C LEU A 1229 16.62 57.97 -27.64
N TYR A 1230 17.04 56.71 -27.47
CA TYR A 1230 16.69 55.85 -26.33
C TYR A 1230 17.62 56.00 -25.13
N VAL A 1231 18.59 56.92 -25.13
CA VAL A 1231 19.63 57.04 -24.09
C VAL A 1231 19.08 57.25 -22.66
N LYS A 1232 17.86 57.78 -22.54
CA LYS A 1232 17.18 58.02 -21.25
C LYS A 1232 16.44 56.79 -20.72
N GLU A 1233 16.19 55.79 -21.56
CA GLU A 1233 15.50 54.55 -21.22
C GLU A 1233 16.54 53.46 -20.93
N GLN A 1234 17.16 53.51 -19.75
CA GLN A 1234 18.27 52.62 -19.40
C GLN A 1234 17.92 51.13 -19.37
N HIS A 1235 16.62 50.79 -19.33
CA HIS A 1235 16.09 49.43 -19.38
C HIS A 1235 15.75 48.96 -20.80
N ILE A 1236 15.98 49.78 -21.84
CA ILE A 1236 15.78 49.42 -23.25
C ILE A 1236 17.10 49.48 -24.02
N GLN A 1237 17.47 48.39 -24.69
CA GLN A 1237 18.65 48.34 -25.57
C GLN A 1237 18.22 48.26 -27.04
N VAL A 1238 18.85 49.09 -27.87
CA VAL A 1238 18.65 49.10 -29.33
C VAL A 1238 19.74 48.29 -30.02
N ILE A 1239 19.34 47.31 -30.84
CA ILE A 1239 20.23 46.43 -31.60
C ILE A 1239 19.91 46.55 -33.10
N GLY A 1240 20.91 46.80 -33.93
CA GLY A 1240 20.76 46.82 -35.39
C GLY A 1240 21.41 45.60 -36.05
N LEU A 1241 20.72 44.93 -36.96
CA LEU A 1241 21.18 43.75 -37.71
C LEU A 1241 21.15 44.03 -39.21
N ASN A 1242 22.29 43.97 -39.89
CA ASN A 1242 22.39 44.39 -41.28
C ASN A 1242 22.03 43.27 -42.27
N CYS A 1243 20.88 43.36 -42.96
CA CYS A 1243 20.51 42.36 -43.98
C CYS A 1243 20.91 42.75 -45.42
N MET A 1244 21.67 43.83 -45.59
CA MET A 1244 22.15 44.37 -46.87
C MET A 1244 23.67 44.18 -46.99
N ILE A 1245 24.11 42.92 -47.12
CA ILE A 1245 25.52 42.50 -47.16
C ILE A 1245 25.96 42.01 -48.53
#